data_AF-A0A1V4YNF9-F1
#
_entry.id   AF-A0A1V4YNF9-F1
#
_cell.length_a   1.000
_cell.length_b   1.000
_cell.length_c   1.000
_cell.angle_alpha   90.00
_cell.angle_beta   90.00
_cell.angle_gamma   90.00
#
_symmetry.space_group_name_H-M   'P 1'
#
loop_
_entity.id
_entity.type
_entity.pdbx_description
1 polymer ?
#
loop_
_entity_poly.entity_id
_entity_poly.type
_entity_poly.pdbx_seq_one_letter_code
_entity_poly.pdbx_strand_id
1 'polypeptide(L)'
;MITFSENIKAGSAFTNIKVTNPDGVAVNPLYKVINGKTLTLTRNGYYINGLTYTITLPTGSITDTAGNTLATAFTSKFTVDFAKPTVTANLVGGVYNTTKWVTLTATDNLDTKPSIYYTTNGSTPTTSSTKYTGPITISRTTTLKFIAVDDAGNVCPVKTVNYTVNLQKFVYSFEIPHYCNIAMPYVASAIIPSDYVVEEGGKNVIKVGASRIIRVDTSNGNYYFVHGNIPVSGATRLYWGDLYSISSTGLYEGDSANKFISIKCDFEAIRVSYHGNLPYSVNQFSVVYRDGDEPEFETVDILLNGVKQASISFSMTLPPYDDTGIIYNLAYEYYHAYTGIWPPPEDFYYWNYKQLCYNHTIPTMKFTNTGENIIYDVGLDRIMNSPSKEYIDTKMSINNTTINKQETVTYGTNYAPTSSQDAGFEALQSYSITNTKVTDSTVHSWLNKKSQYPIGEMKASYGTFMTALTTLWLSDKLADEMASSLNVTWSRSKPTVVLGGLNSKGAYVSCLDPAMGMSVNGNTDNVMFFKFINSLMLSEIENGVLNSTGLQVNSTVSSVISGILDGKPFLFVLDEEANRLTLMLEGNEKYYIIIDLETGLVLDIVDENGSLYKGATSSNDAYCFHDGRTNNISNSVDKLVNDFINGLKDPHTAASTIGGLLLLGACVASGPVGWGLLAGGIFLCALGSEVIEHPENPYNWLDFGTSLLLGRFGAPGAKAAAGPIIKNVGKKLAVSNVPIKGTLNPARIVTTMKFGNYEVMTSNQRIVRGALGRTETEQVLTFSKDYLKETGISVIKDQTPPLPT
;
A
#
# COMPACT_ATOMS: atom_id res chain seq x y z
N MET A 1 -13.53 -37.54 54.28
CA MET A 1 -14.57 -37.32 55.31
C MET A 1 -15.90 -37.78 54.74
N ILE A 2 -16.73 -38.47 55.52
CA ILE A 2 -18.06 -38.92 55.10
C ILE A 2 -19.08 -38.19 55.96
N THR A 3 -20.06 -37.53 55.34
CA THR A 3 -21.08 -36.73 56.02
C THR A 3 -22.43 -37.41 55.86
N PHE A 4 -23.13 -37.59 56.97
CA PHE A 4 -24.46 -38.16 57.04
C PHE A 4 -25.52 -37.06 57.12
N SER A 5 -26.77 -37.39 56.78
CA SER A 5 -27.91 -36.47 56.86
C SER A 5 -28.27 -36.04 58.29
N GLU A 6 -27.82 -36.82 59.28
CA GLU A 6 -28.12 -36.64 60.70
C GLU A 6 -26.94 -37.07 61.58
N ASN A 7 -27.05 -36.84 62.90
CA ASN A 7 -26.02 -37.23 63.86
C ASN A 7 -25.91 -38.74 63.98
N ILE A 8 -24.67 -39.23 64.05
CA ILE A 8 -24.37 -40.67 64.06
C ILE A 8 -23.62 -41.08 65.34
N LYS A 9 -23.68 -42.38 65.64
CA LYS A 9 -22.87 -43.05 66.67
C LYS A 9 -22.28 -44.35 66.13
N ALA A 10 -21.26 -44.87 66.81
CA ALA A 10 -20.65 -46.15 66.47
C ALA A 10 -21.65 -47.29 66.66
N GLY A 11 -21.86 -48.10 65.61
CA GLY A 11 -22.70 -49.29 65.68
C GLY A 11 -21.91 -50.54 66.10
N SER A 12 -22.59 -51.68 66.18
CA SER A 12 -21.99 -52.96 66.60
C SER A 12 -20.87 -53.46 65.68
N ALA A 13 -20.85 -53.05 64.40
CA ALA A 13 -19.82 -53.40 63.43
C ALA A 13 -18.83 -52.26 63.11
N PHE A 14 -18.66 -51.27 64.01
CA PHE A 14 -17.81 -50.09 63.77
C PHE A 14 -16.33 -50.46 63.51
N THR A 15 -15.85 -51.53 64.15
CA THR A 15 -14.49 -52.06 63.93
C THR A 15 -14.32 -52.66 62.53
N ASN A 16 -15.40 -53.10 61.87
CA ASN A 16 -15.39 -53.67 60.52
C ASN A 16 -15.36 -52.62 59.39
N ILE A 17 -15.47 -51.33 59.72
CA ILE A 17 -15.22 -50.24 58.76
C ILE A 17 -13.79 -50.39 58.22
N LYS A 18 -13.64 -50.45 56.91
CA LYS A 18 -12.35 -50.66 56.26
C LYS A 18 -12.17 -49.77 55.04
N VAL A 19 -10.91 -49.50 54.74
CA VAL A 19 -10.47 -48.97 53.45
C VAL A 19 -9.54 -50.02 52.86
N THR A 20 -9.76 -50.44 51.62
CA THR A 20 -8.91 -51.43 50.94
C THR A 20 -8.29 -50.84 49.68
N ASN A 21 -7.09 -51.29 49.33
CA ASN A 21 -6.49 -51.03 48.02
C ASN A 21 -7.20 -51.88 46.92
N PRO A 22 -6.82 -51.76 45.63
CA PRO A 22 -7.39 -52.57 44.55
C PRO A 22 -7.23 -54.08 44.73
N ASP A 23 -6.17 -54.54 45.40
CA ASP A 23 -5.91 -55.95 45.70
C ASP A 23 -6.71 -56.49 46.89
N GLY A 24 -7.57 -55.65 47.51
CA GLY A 24 -8.37 -56.02 48.68
C GLY A 24 -7.62 -55.95 50.01
N VAL A 25 -6.35 -55.52 50.02
CA VAL A 25 -5.54 -55.36 51.24
C VAL A 25 -6.04 -54.17 52.04
N ALA A 26 -6.33 -54.41 53.33
CA ALA A 26 -6.81 -53.38 54.24
C ALA A 26 -5.73 -52.35 54.57
N VAL A 27 -6.11 -51.07 54.56
CA VAL A 27 -5.33 -49.94 55.07
C VAL A 27 -5.31 -50.03 56.59
N ASN A 28 -4.16 -50.37 57.17
CA ASN A 28 -3.94 -50.43 58.62
C ASN A 28 -2.65 -49.71 59.03
N PRO A 29 -2.63 -49.01 60.18
CA PRO A 29 -3.78 -48.69 61.03
C PRO A 29 -4.68 -47.61 60.38
N LEU A 30 -6.00 -47.74 60.58
CA LEU A 30 -7.02 -46.78 60.14
C LEU A 30 -7.76 -46.24 61.36
N TYR A 31 -7.51 -44.98 61.70
CA TYR A 31 -8.22 -44.28 62.76
C TYR A 31 -9.60 -43.83 62.29
N LYS A 32 -10.59 -43.96 63.16
CA LYS A 32 -11.99 -43.69 62.89
C LYS A 32 -12.51 -42.75 63.96
N VAL A 33 -12.98 -41.57 63.56
CA VAL A 33 -13.48 -40.55 64.47
C VAL A 33 -14.87 -40.14 64.03
N ILE A 34 -15.84 -40.25 64.94
CA ILE A 34 -17.18 -39.68 64.75
C ILE A 34 -17.23 -38.32 65.43
N ASN A 35 -17.71 -37.30 64.71
CA ASN A 35 -18.04 -36.00 65.27
C ASN A 35 -19.40 -35.54 64.73
N GLY A 36 -20.44 -35.60 65.57
CA GLY A 36 -21.82 -35.31 65.18
C GLY A 36 -22.28 -36.17 64.01
N LYS A 37 -22.51 -35.54 62.85
CA LYS A 37 -22.93 -36.19 61.59
C LYS A 37 -21.78 -36.64 60.68
N THR A 38 -20.53 -36.55 61.13
CA THR A 38 -19.35 -36.83 60.28
C THR A 38 -18.56 -38.03 60.79
N LEU A 39 -18.11 -38.87 59.85
CA LEU A 39 -17.11 -39.91 60.07
C LEU A 39 -15.82 -39.52 59.33
N THR A 40 -14.74 -39.37 60.09
CA THR A 40 -13.40 -39.13 59.58
C THR A 40 -12.60 -40.43 59.67
N LEU A 41 -12.07 -40.87 58.53
CA LEU A 41 -11.19 -42.02 58.40
C LEU A 41 -9.78 -41.49 58.09
N THR A 42 -8.81 -41.79 58.96
CA THR A 42 -7.43 -41.30 58.84
C THR A 42 -6.45 -42.46 58.85
N ARG A 43 -5.65 -42.60 57.80
CA ARG A 43 -4.53 -43.55 57.74
C ARG A 43 -3.33 -42.99 58.50
N ASN A 44 -2.62 -43.84 59.25
CA ASN A 44 -1.27 -43.50 59.72
C ASN A 44 -0.23 -43.91 58.67
N GLY A 45 0.24 -42.94 57.89
CA GLY A 45 1.16 -43.15 56.76
C GLY A 45 0.53 -42.77 55.41
N TYR A 46 1.28 -42.98 54.32
CA TYR A 46 0.92 -42.49 52.98
C TYR A 46 0.07 -43.51 52.21
N TYR A 47 -0.87 -43.00 51.41
CA TYR A 47 -1.49 -43.75 50.33
C TYR A 47 -0.53 -43.87 49.14
N ILE A 48 -0.69 -44.90 48.32
CA ILE A 48 0.12 -45.09 47.12
C ILE A 48 -0.50 -44.28 45.98
N ASN A 49 0.32 -43.50 45.29
CA ASN A 49 -0.11 -42.69 44.15
C ASN A 49 -0.72 -43.57 43.04
N GLY A 50 -1.79 -43.10 42.41
CA GLY A 50 -2.47 -43.78 41.29
C GLY A 50 -3.40 -44.91 41.68
N LEU A 51 -3.45 -45.34 42.95
CA LEU A 51 -4.35 -46.42 43.37
C LEU A 51 -5.74 -45.88 43.76
N THR A 52 -6.77 -46.62 43.34
CA THR A 52 -8.14 -46.41 43.80
C THR A 52 -8.43 -47.23 45.06
N TYR A 53 -8.69 -46.55 46.15
CA TYR A 53 -9.07 -47.16 47.42
C TYR A 53 -10.59 -47.24 47.55
N THR A 54 -11.08 -48.33 48.13
CA THR A 54 -12.51 -48.53 48.40
C THR A 54 -12.77 -48.42 49.89
N ILE A 55 -13.63 -47.49 50.27
CA ILE A 55 -14.21 -47.37 51.61
C ILE A 55 -15.40 -48.33 51.68
N THR A 56 -15.48 -49.11 52.75
CA THR A 56 -16.64 -49.96 53.05
C THR A 56 -17.12 -49.70 54.47
N LEU A 57 -18.39 -49.30 54.60
CA LEU A 57 -19.13 -49.24 55.85
C LEU A 57 -20.17 -50.37 55.85
N PRO A 58 -19.94 -51.48 56.57
CA PRO A 58 -20.91 -52.56 56.67
C PRO A 58 -22.24 -52.12 57.30
N THR A 59 -23.31 -52.85 57.03
CA THR A 59 -24.57 -52.72 57.77
C THR A 59 -24.31 -52.83 59.28
N GLY A 60 -24.86 -51.92 60.08
CA GLY A 60 -24.63 -51.88 61.53
C GLY A 60 -23.27 -51.32 61.98
N SER A 61 -22.42 -50.82 61.07
CA SER A 61 -21.17 -50.15 61.44
C SER A 61 -21.38 -48.73 61.97
N ILE A 62 -22.41 -48.05 61.48
CA ILE A 62 -22.85 -46.73 61.90
C ILE A 62 -24.36 -46.80 62.15
N THR A 63 -24.83 -46.13 63.21
CA THR A 63 -26.26 -45.93 63.49
C THR A 63 -26.55 -44.46 63.71
N ASP A 64 -27.80 -44.05 63.50
CA ASP A 64 -28.28 -42.76 64.01
C ASP A 64 -28.34 -42.75 65.55
N THR A 65 -28.76 -41.63 66.15
CA THR A 65 -28.92 -41.55 67.62
C THR A 65 -30.00 -42.48 68.16
N ALA A 66 -31.04 -42.79 67.37
CA ALA A 66 -32.13 -43.71 67.72
C ALA A 66 -31.74 -45.20 67.61
N GLY A 67 -30.60 -45.53 66.99
CA GLY A 67 -30.11 -46.89 66.79
C GLY A 67 -30.47 -47.52 65.44
N ASN A 68 -31.07 -46.78 64.51
CA ASN A 68 -31.34 -47.29 63.16
C ASN A 68 -30.02 -47.48 62.42
N THR A 69 -29.84 -48.63 61.76
CA THR A 69 -28.64 -48.97 61.00
C THR A 69 -28.72 -48.46 59.56
N LEU A 70 -27.58 -48.35 58.88
CA LEU A 70 -27.56 -48.26 57.41
C LEU A 70 -28.43 -49.36 56.81
N ALA A 71 -29.31 -49.04 55.85
CA ALA A 71 -30.18 -50.02 55.21
C ALA A 71 -29.39 -51.08 54.41
N THR A 72 -28.25 -50.68 53.85
CA THR A 72 -27.30 -51.53 53.13
C THR A 72 -25.87 -51.09 53.42
N ALA A 73 -24.89 -51.94 53.12
CA ALA A 73 -23.48 -51.56 53.24
C ALA A 73 -23.15 -50.40 52.28
N PHE A 74 -22.59 -49.32 52.80
CA PHE A 74 -22.15 -48.18 51.99
C PHE A 74 -20.75 -48.44 51.46
N THR A 75 -20.55 -48.17 50.17
CA THR A 75 -19.23 -48.19 49.54
C THR A 75 -18.98 -46.91 48.76
N SER A 76 -17.74 -46.43 48.82
CA SER A 76 -17.28 -45.26 48.07
C SER A 76 -15.83 -45.46 47.67
N LYS A 77 -15.41 -44.87 46.56
CA LYS A 77 -14.05 -44.99 46.04
C LYS A 77 -13.41 -43.62 45.96
N PHE A 78 -12.10 -43.57 46.19
CA PHE A 78 -11.28 -42.40 45.90
C PHE A 78 -9.95 -42.84 45.30
N THR A 79 -9.42 -42.06 44.37
CA THR A 79 -8.09 -42.28 43.78
C THR A 79 -7.14 -41.25 44.35
N VAL A 80 -5.90 -41.66 44.63
CA VAL A 80 -4.86 -40.77 45.16
C VAL A 80 -4.03 -40.26 43.99
N ASP A 81 -3.77 -38.95 43.96
CA ASP A 81 -2.96 -38.31 42.94
C ASP A 81 -1.95 -37.32 43.54
N PHE A 82 -0.67 -37.63 43.36
CA PHE A 82 0.48 -36.78 43.71
C PHE A 82 1.34 -36.46 42.49
N ALA A 83 0.98 -36.99 41.33
CA ALA A 83 1.70 -36.67 40.13
C ALA A 83 1.37 -35.22 39.74
N LYS A 84 2.37 -34.51 39.25
CA LYS A 84 2.18 -33.14 38.81
C LYS A 84 1.82 -33.17 37.33
N PRO A 85 0.91 -32.31 36.88
CA PRO A 85 0.66 -32.16 35.46
C PRO A 85 1.94 -31.68 34.75
N THR A 86 2.01 -31.92 33.44
CA THR A 86 3.00 -31.29 32.57
C THR A 86 2.33 -30.23 31.72
N VAL A 87 3.06 -29.18 31.34
CA VAL A 87 2.55 -28.10 30.51
C VAL A 87 3.58 -27.66 29.49
N THR A 88 3.14 -27.42 28.26
CA THR A 88 3.98 -27.03 27.12
C THR A 88 3.33 -25.90 26.31
N ALA A 89 4.18 -25.16 25.58
CA ALA A 89 3.75 -24.19 24.57
C ALA A 89 4.04 -24.77 23.18
N ASN A 90 3.17 -24.52 22.20
CA ASN A 90 3.38 -24.96 20.82
C ASN A 90 4.57 -24.26 20.12
N LEU A 91 4.92 -23.04 20.56
CA LEU A 91 5.99 -22.23 19.98
C LEU A 91 7.20 -22.16 20.91
N VAL A 92 8.36 -22.52 20.37
CA VAL A 92 9.66 -22.34 21.03
C VAL A 92 9.97 -20.85 21.17
N GLY A 93 10.70 -20.46 22.21
CA GLY A 93 11.16 -19.08 22.37
C GLY A 93 12.11 -18.65 21.26
N GLY A 94 12.13 -17.36 20.94
CA GLY A 94 12.98 -16.84 19.86
C GLY A 94 12.57 -15.48 19.34
N VAL A 95 13.24 -15.05 18.27
CA VAL A 95 12.96 -13.80 17.56
C VAL A 95 12.00 -14.09 16.40
N TYR A 96 10.95 -13.28 16.30
CA TYR A 96 9.96 -13.33 15.25
C TYR A 96 9.78 -11.94 14.62
N ASN A 97 9.39 -11.91 13.35
CA ASN A 97 9.11 -10.70 12.58
C ASN A 97 7.61 -10.47 12.34
N THR A 98 6.77 -11.30 12.95
CA THR A 98 5.31 -11.30 12.86
C THR A 98 4.72 -11.64 14.22
N THR A 99 3.49 -11.21 14.45
CA THR A 99 2.71 -11.60 15.63
C THR A 99 2.56 -13.11 15.67
N LYS A 100 2.71 -13.70 16.86
CA LYS A 100 2.57 -15.13 17.09
C LYS A 100 1.40 -15.43 18.03
N TRP A 101 0.84 -16.63 17.88
CA TRP A 101 -0.23 -17.15 18.72
C TRP A 101 0.29 -18.39 19.43
N VAL A 102 0.42 -18.28 20.76
CA VAL A 102 0.92 -19.35 21.60
C VAL A 102 -0.26 -20.12 22.17
N THR A 103 -0.35 -21.40 21.85
CA THR A 103 -1.26 -22.33 22.51
C THR A 103 -0.52 -23.10 23.59
N LEU A 104 -1.17 -23.21 24.75
CA LEU A 104 -0.68 -23.98 25.88
C LEU A 104 -1.47 -25.29 25.99
N THR A 105 -0.75 -26.39 26.22
CA THR A 105 -1.34 -27.72 26.41
C THR A 105 -0.83 -28.28 27.72
N ALA A 106 -1.71 -28.87 28.51
CA ALA A 106 -1.37 -29.60 29.72
C ALA A 106 -1.86 -31.04 29.65
N THR A 107 -1.08 -31.95 30.23
CA THR A 107 -1.44 -33.36 30.36
C THR A 107 -1.09 -33.84 31.76
N ASP A 108 -1.88 -34.77 32.25
CA ASP A 108 -1.68 -35.44 33.53
C ASP A 108 -2.10 -36.92 33.42
N ASN A 109 -1.68 -37.76 34.37
CA ASN A 109 -2.00 -39.18 34.41
C ASN A 109 -3.44 -39.49 34.82
N LEU A 110 -4.08 -38.66 35.65
CA LEU A 110 -5.45 -38.89 36.14
C LEU A 110 -6.40 -37.75 35.78
N ASP A 111 -5.91 -36.52 35.67
CA ASP A 111 -6.68 -35.40 35.18
C ASP A 111 -6.57 -35.25 33.65
N THR A 112 -7.69 -35.39 32.95
CA THR A 112 -7.73 -35.26 31.49
C THR A 112 -7.70 -33.81 31.01
N LYS A 113 -7.94 -32.82 31.89
CA LYS A 113 -8.00 -31.39 31.57
C LYS A 113 -7.43 -30.50 32.70
N PRO A 114 -6.13 -30.60 33.01
CA PRO A 114 -5.51 -29.72 34.01
C PRO A 114 -5.71 -28.24 33.67
N SER A 115 -5.98 -27.43 34.70
CA SER A 115 -6.16 -25.99 34.55
C SER A 115 -4.81 -25.28 34.40
N ILE A 116 -4.67 -24.46 33.35
CA ILE A 116 -3.44 -23.70 33.07
C ILE A 116 -3.60 -22.24 33.50
N TYR A 117 -2.57 -21.69 34.16
CA TYR A 117 -2.49 -20.28 34.57
C TYR A 117 -1.20 -19.64 34.06
N TYR A 118 -1.25 -18.38 33.64
CA TYR A 118 -0.10 -17.73 33.00
C TYR A 118 0.02 -16.23 33.29
N THR A 119 1.19 -15.69 32.97
CA THR A 119 1.55 -14.26 33.02
C THR A 119 2.39 -13.90 31.78
N THR A 120 2.27 -12.68 31.27
CA THR A 120 2.96 -12.23 30.03
C THR A 120 4.01 -11.14 30.28
N ASN A 121 4.10 -10.65 31.52
CA ASN A 121 5.04 -9.63 31.97
C ASN A 121 6.24 -10.21 32.75
N GLY A 122 6.38 -11.53 32.77
CA GLY A 122 7.46 -12.23 33.47
C GLY A 122 7.28 -12.43 34.97
N SER A 123 6.16 -12.03 35.58
CA SER A 123 5.87 -12.36 36.99
C SER A 123 5.59 -13.87 37.17
N THR A 124 5.81 -14.41 38.36
CA THR A 124 5.56 -15.84 38.63
C THR A 124 4.05 -16.12 38.63
N PRO A 125 3.54 -17.05 37.81
CA PRO A 125 2.13 -17.39 37.79
C PRO A 125 1.72 -18.19 39.03
N THR A 126 0.49 -17.97 39.49
CA THR A 126 -0.18 -18.71 40.57
C THR A 126 -1.60 -19.07 40.14
N THR A 127 -2.36 -19.78 40.96
CA THR A 127 -3.79 -20.04 40.71
C THR A 127 -4.67 -18.78 40.75
N SER A 128 -4.13 -17.64 41.21
CA SER A 128 -4.78 -16.32 41.12
C SER A 128 -4.42 -15.54 39.85
N SER A 129 -3.51 -16.06 39.02
CA SER A 129 -3.15 -15.46 37.73
C SER A 129 -4.20 -15.73 36.65
N THR A 130 -4.01 -15.16 35.47
CA THR A 130 -4.94 -15.34 34.34
C THR A 130 -5.05 -16.82 33.96
N LYS A 131 -6.27 -17.36 33.98
CA LYS A 131 -6.57 -18.71 33.51
C LYS A 131 -6.49 -18.74 31.97
N TYR A 132 -5.82 -19.74 31.42
CA TYR A 132 -5.72 -19.93 29.97
C TYR A 132 -7.02 -20.53 29.41
N THR A 133 -7.65 -19.80 28.48
CA THR A 133 -8.92 -20.19 27.83
C THR A 133 -8.83 -20.21 26.31
N GLY A 134 -7.73 -19.71 25.73
CA GLY A 134 -7.50 -19.64 24.29
C GLY A 134 -6.11 -19.11 23.95
N PRO A 135 -5.72 -19.12 22.67
CA PRO A 135 -4.36 -18.74 22.24
C PRO A 135 -3.93 -17.37 22.76
N ILE A 136 -2.69 -17.26 23.22
CA ILE A 136 -2.09 -16.03 23.73
C ILE A 136 -1.41 -15.29 22.57
N THR A 137 -1.81 -14.05 22.33
CA THR A 137 -1.20 -13.20 21.30
C THR A 137 0.13 -12.60 21.79
N ILE A 138 1.17 -12.77 20.98
CA ILE A 138 2.52 -12.26 21.20
C ILE A 138 2.86 -11.31 20.05
N SER A 139 2.68 -10.01 20.27
CA SER A 139 2.87 -8.94 19.27
C SER A 139 4.11 -8.07 19.50
N ARG A 140 4.84 -8.31 20.59
CA ARG A 140 6.00 -7.55 21.09
C ARG A 140 6.91 -8.46 21.93
N THR A 141 8.02 -7.94 22.42
CA THR A 141 8.85 -8.65 23.39
C THR A 141 8.04 -9.06 24.63
N THR A 142 7.99 -10.35 24.92
CA THR A 142 7.12 -10.96 25.93
C THR A 142 7.84 -12.07 26.65
N THR A 143 7.85 -12.03 27.98
CA THR A 143 8.24 -13.17 28.82
C THR A 143 6.97 -13.87 29.30
N LEU A 144 6.63 -14.97 28.64
CA LEU A 144 5.48 -15.80 28.98
C LEU A 144 5.89 -16.81 30.04
N LYS A 145 5.23 -16.78 31.21
CA LYS A 145 5.37 -17.81 32.24
C LYS A 145 4.04 -18.50 32.50
N PHE A 146 4.07 -19.81 32.71
CA PHE A 146 2.85 -20.60 32.91
C PHE A 146 3.06 -21.83 33.80
N ILE A 147 1.98 -22.25 34.44
CA ILE A 147 1.85 -23.47 35.25
C ILE A 147 0.55 -24.20 34.89
N ALA A 148 0.50 -25.50 35.17
CA ALA A 148 -0.72 -26.29 35.20
C ALA A 148 -0.98 -26.81 36.61
N VAL A 149 -2.27 -26.94 36.93
CA VAL A 149 -2.78 -27.47 38.21
C VAL A 149 -3.84 -28.52 37.89
N ASP A 150 -3.69 -29.72 38.44
CA ASP A 150 -4.66 -30.80 38.28
C ASP A 150 -5.84 -30.67 39.26
N ASP A 151 -6.84 -31.54 39.11
CA ASP A 151 -8.00 -31.64 40.01
C ASP A 151 -7.64 -31.98 41.47
N ALA A 152 -6.49 -32.62 41.72
CA ALA A 152 -5.99 -32.94 43.06
C ALA A 152 -5.24 -31.78 43.72
N GLY A 153 -4.97 -30.70 42.97
CA GLY A 153 -4.25 -29.50 43.42
C GLY A 153 -2.73 -29.57 43.26
N ASN A 154 -2.18 -30.59 42.59
CA ASN A 154 -0.74 -30.63 42.32
C ASN A 154 -0.37 -29.61 41.24
N VAL A 155 0.71 -28.86 41.48
CA VAL A 155 1.18 -27.78 40.60
C VAL A 155 2.49 -28.16 39.94
N CYS A 156 2.56 -28.02 38.61
CA CYS A 156 3.81 -28.24 37.87
C CYS A 156 4.86 -27.15 38.13
N PRO A 157 6.15 -27.40 37.85
CA PRO A 157 7.15 -26.32 37.85
C PRO A 157 6.81 -25.21 36.85
N VAL A 158 7.14 -23.96 37.19
CA VAL A 158 6.94 -22.80 36.30
C VAL A 158 7.72 -22.99 35.01
N LYS A 159 7.03 -22.93 33.87
CA LYS A 159 7.64 -22.84 32.54
C LYS A 159 7.81 -21.38 32.17
N THR A 160 8.94 -21.04 31.56
CA THR A 160 9.26 -19.69 31.08
C THR A 160 9.67 -19.78 29.62
N VAL A 161 9.06 -18.95 28.77
CA VAL A 161 9.42 -18.82 27.35
C VAL A 161 9.55 -17.34 27.01
N ASN A 162 10.67 -16.98 26.40
CA ASN A 162 10.94 -15.61 25.96
C ASN A 162 10.70 -15.49 24.46
N TYR A 163 9.87 -14.52 24.10
CA TYR A 163 9.58 -14.17 22.72
C TYR A 163 10.03 -12.73 22.46
N THR A 164 10.75 -12.51 21.37
CA THR A 164 11.06 -11.17 20.86
C THR A 164 10.33 -11.01 19.54
N VAL A 165 9.54 -9.95 19.38
CA VAL A 165 8.82 -9.70 18.12
C VAL A 165 9.23 -8.33 17.58
N ASN A 166 9.95 -8.35 16.45
CA ASN A 166 10.45 -7.18 15.75
C ASN A 166 9.60 -6.95 14.50
N LEU A 167 8.49 -6.25 14.67
CA LEU A 167 7.61 -5.93 13.55
C LEU A 167 8.25 -4.89 12.63
N GLN A 168 8.05 -5.09 11.33
CA GLN A 168 8.44 -4.11 10.32
C GLN A 168 7.56 -2.85 10.45
N LYS A 169 8.19 -1.68 10.44
CA LYS A 169 7.51 -0.37 10.51
C LYS A 169 7.22 0.18 9.12
N PHE A 170 6.16 0.98 9.03
CA PHE A 170 5.82 1.79 7.86
C PHE A 170 5.25 3.14 8.28
N VAL A 171 5.29 4.11 7.36
CA VAL A 171 4.69 5.43 7.55
C VAL A 171 3.80 5.73 6.36
N TYR A 172 2.54 6.08 6.62
CA TYR A 172 1.69 6.73 5.63
C TYR A 172 1.53 8.19 6.01
N SER A 173 1.52 9.10 5.05
CA SER A 173 1.22 10.51 5.29
C SER A 173 0.44 11.14 4.17
N PHE A 174 -0.34 12.15 4.49
CA PHE A 174 -0.99 13.04 3.52
C PHE A 174 -0.76 14.50 3.93
N GLU A 175 -0.66 15.36 2.93
CA GLU A 175 -0.37 16.78 3.09
C GLU A 175 -1.62 17.61 2.79
N ILE A 176 -2.09 18.33 3.81
CA ILE A 176 -3.22 19.25 3.72
C ILE A 176 -2.66 20.65 3.47
N PRO A 177 -2.89 21.26 2.30
CA PRO A 177 -2.43 22.63 2.05
C PRO A 177 -3.12 23.58 3.04
N HIS A 178 -2.37 24.45 3.73
CA HIS A 178 -3.01 25.52 4.52
C HIS A 178 -3.14 26.83 3.74
N TYR A 179 -3.09 26.74 2.41
CA TYR A 179 -3.24 27.85 1.50
C TYR A 179 -4.12 27.44 0.31
N CYS A 180 -4.72 28.42 -0.35
CA CYS A 180 -5.30 28.26 -1.67
C CYS A 180 -4.45 29.04 -2.69
N ASN A 181 -4.45 28.57 -3.93
CA ASN A 181 -3.80 29.26 -5.04
C ASN A 181 -4.85 30.10 -5.77
N ILE A 182 -4.59 31.39 -5.93
CA ILE A 182 -5.45 32.32 -6.65
C ILE A 182 -4.73 32.84 -7.88
N ALA A 183 -5.36 32.68 -9.04
CA ALA A 183 -4.98 33.33 -10.28
C ALA A 183 -5.50 34.77 -10.25
N MET A 184 -4.55 35.72 -10.31
CA MET A 184 -4.86 37.13 -10.50
C MET A 184 -4.92 37.47 -11.99
N PRO A 185 -5.84 38.35 -12.42
CA PRO A 185 -5.75 38.95 -13.73
C PRO A 185 -4.55 39.90 -13.79
N TYR A 186 -3.96 40.00 -14.97
CA TYR A 186 -2.84 40.88 -15.23
C TYR A 186 -3.28 42.36 -15.25
N VAL A 187 -2.64 43.24 -14.48
CA VAL A 187 -2.89 44.70 -14.48
C VAL A 187 -1.70 45.37 -15.17
N ALA A 188 -1.93 46.14 -16.25
CA ALA A 188 -0.86 46.79 -17.02
C ALA A 188 -0.94 48.33 -16.91
N SER A 189 0.20 48.96 -16.60
CA SER A 189 0.44 50.39 -16.82
C SER A 189 0.59 50.72 -18.30
N ALA A 190 0.12 51.89 -18.75
CA ALA A 190 0.41 52.39 -20.09
C ALA A 190 1.38 53.58 -20.05
N ILE A 191 2.53 53.37 -20.72
CA ILE A 191 3.51 54.31 -21.31
C ILE A 191 4.56 54.87 -20.30
N ILE A 192 5.85 54.47 -20.18
CA ILE A 192 6.84 53.53 -20.79
C ILE A 192 7.92 53.36 -19.69
N PRO A 193 8.55 52.19 -19.43
CA PRO A 193 8.87 51.07 -20.33
C PRO A 193 8.20 49.75 -19.94
N SER A 194 7.99 48.73 -20.78
CA SER A 194 7.98 48.51 -22.24
C SER A 194 7.50 47.05 -22.38
N ASP A 195 6.48 46.82 -23.22
CA ASP A 195 5.98 45.54 -23.73
C ASP A 195 5.47 44.46 -22.75
N TYR A 196 4.16 44.15 -22.83
CA TYR A 196 3.54 43.03 -22.12
C TYR A 196 2.67 42.19 -23.05
N VAL A 197 2.83 40.87 -22.94
CA VAL A 197 2.06 39.82 -23.62
C VAL A 197 1.36 38.98 -22.54
N VAL A 198 0.08 38.68 -22.72
CA VAL A 198 -0.72 37.85 -21.81
C VAL A 198 -0.51 36.38 -22.15
N GLU A 199 0.11 35.60 -21.26
CA GLU A 199 0.19 34.14 -21.36
C GLU A 199 -0.14 33.47 -20.02
N GLU A 200 -0.85 32.34 -20.07
CA GLU A 200 -1.10 31.49 -18.91
C GLU A 200 0.21 30.89 -18.37
N GLY A 201 0.42 30.95 -17.05
CA GLY A 201 1.40 30.11 -16.37
C GLY A 201 2.70 30.77 -15.88
N GLY A 202 2.85 32.10 -15.92
CA GLY A 202 4.01 32.77 -15.35
C GLY A 202 3.64 34.10 -14.70
N LYS A 203 3.99 34.28 -13.41
CA LYS A 203 3.87 35.51 -12.60
C LYS A 203 2.55 35.84 -11.87
N ASN A 204 1.39 35.22 -12.16
CA ASN A 204 0.10 35.65 -11.59
C ASN A 204 -0.62 34.67 -10.63
N VAL A 205 0.08 33.69 -10.04
CA VAL A 205 -0.51 32.81 -9.01
C VAL A 205 -0.01 33.20 -7.64
N ILE A 206 -0.92 33.60 -6.75
CA ILE A 206 -0.62 33.96 -5.36
C ILE A 206 -1.12 32.85 -4.43
N LYS A 207 -0.26 32.41 -3.50
CA LYS A 207 -0.64 31.57 -2.37
C LYS A 207 -1.27 32.44 -1.30
N VAL A 208 -2.50 32.15 -0.94
CA VAL A 208 -3.24 32.87 0.09
C VAL A 208 -3.41 31.96 1.30
N GLY A 209 -2.86 32.38 2.43
CA GLY A 209 -2.93 31.62 3.67
C GLY A 209 -4.37 31.49 4.15
N ALA A 210 -4.72 30.33 4.68
CA ALA A 210 -6.07 30.04 5.15
C ALA A 210 -6.04 29.30 6.48
N SER A 211 -7.12 29.45 7.23
CA SER A 211 -7.27 28.72 8.48
C SER A 211 -7.77 27.31 8.22
N ARG A 212 -7.38 26.36 9.08
CA ARG A 212 -7.76 24.94 9.00
C ARG A 212 -8.12 24.39 10.37
N ILE A 213 -9.12 23.54 10.42
CA ILE A 213 -9.44 22.72 11.59
C ILE A 213 -9.09 21.27 11.25
N ILE A 214 -8.40 20.59 12.16
CA ILE A 214 -8.07 19.17 12.05
C ILE A 214 -8.53 18.48 13.33
N ARG A 215 -9.25 17.38 13.17
CA ARG A 215 -9.66 16.49 14.25
C ARG A 215 -9.06 15.12 14.00
N VAL A 216 -8.41 14.56 15.01
CA VAL A 216 -7.88 13.20 14.98
C VAL A 216 -8.60 12.37 16.02
N ASP A 217 -9.40 11.41 15.55
CA ASP A 217 -10.09 10.44 16.38
C ASP A 217 -9.30 9.13 16.44
N THR A 218 -9.05 8.67 17.66
CA THR A 218 -8.30 7.44 17.92
C THR A 218 -9.04 6.63 18.99
N SER A 219 -8.67 5.37 19.17
CA SER A 219 -9.21 4.56 20.28
C SER A 219 -8.90 5.13 21.67
N ASN A 220 -7.91 6.02 21.80
CA ASN A 220 -7.46 6.61 23.06
C ASN A 220 -8.05 8.00 23.33
N GLY A 221 -8.80 8.57 22.38
CA GLY A 221 -9.38 9.91 22.49
C GLY A 221 -9.34 10.70 21.19
N ASN A 222 -9.91 11.91 21.27
CA ASN A 222 -10.09 12.82 20.15
C ASN A 222 -9.23 14.07 20.38
N TYR A 223 -8.50 14.49 19.36
CA TYR A 223 -7.54 15.59 19.43
C TYR A 223 -7.86 16.63 18.38
N TYR A 224 -8.02 17.88 18.79
CA TYR A 224 -8.35 18.99 17.89
C TYR A 224 -7.13 19.89 17.70
N PHE A 225 -6.90 20.28 16.45
CA PHE A 225 -5.85 21.19 16.05
C PHE A 225 -6.42 22.30 15.20
N VAL A 226 -5.87 23.51 15.36
CA VAL A 226 -6.22 24.66 14.53
C VAL A 226 -4.98 25.33 13.98
N HIS A 227 -5.01 25.62 12.69
CA HIS A 227 -4.07 26.53 12.06
C HIS A 227 -4.80 27.81 11.69
N GLY A 228 -4.15 28.96 11.89
CA GLY A 228 -4.78 30.27 11.73
C GLY A 228 -5.57 30.74 12.95
N ASN A 229 -6.29 31.84 12.80
CA ASN A 229 -6.92 32.55 13.92
C ASN A 229 -8.40 32.16 14.13
N ILE A 230 -8.66 30.84 14.23
CA ILE A 230 -10.00 30.32 14.54
C ILE A 230 -10.11 30.04 16.04
N PRO A 231 -11.14 30.58 16.74
CA PRO A 231 -11.38 30.26 18.14
C PRO A 231 -12.09 28.90 18.26
N VAL A 232 -11.32 27.82 18.42
CA VAL A 232 -11.85 26.49 18.77
C VAL A 232 -11.45 26.14 20.20
N SER A 233 -12.44 26.03 21.09
CA SER A 233 -12.20 25.71 22.50
C SER A 233 -11.56 24.33 22.64
N GLY A 234 -10.46 24.26 23.41
CA GLY A 234 -9.74 23.00 23.68
C GLY A 234 -8.88 22.48 22.52
N ALA A 235 -8.77 23.22 21.41
CA ALA A 235 -7.89 22.85 20.32
C ALA A 235 -6.44 23.30 20.53
N THR A 236 -5.51 22.49 20.04
CA THR A 236 -4.08 22.79 19.99
C THR A 236 -3.79 23.69 18.80
N ARG A 237 -3.17 24.84 19.02
CA ARG A 237 -2.82 25.76 17.93
C ARG A 237 -1.52 25.30 17.25
N LEU A 238 -1.54 25.26 15.92
CA LEU A 238 -0.41 24.86 15.07
C LEU A 238 0.27 26.09 14.48
N TYR A 239 1.51 26.32 14.88
CA TYR A 239 2.43 27.30 14.29
C TYR A 239 3.41 26.63 13.33
N TRP A 240 4.05 27.42 12.46
CA TRP A 240 5.04 26.91 11.53
C TRP A 240 6.23 26.29 12.27
N GLY A 241 6.59 25.07 11.88
CA GLY A 241 7.65 24.28 12.51
C GLY A 241 7.15 23.36 13.62
N ASP A 242 5.91 23.52 14.10
CA ASP A 242 5.36 22.69 15.15
C ASP A 242 5.27 21.22 14.70
N LEU A 243 5.56 20.33 15.65
CA LEU A 243 5.37 18.90 15.53
C LEU A 243 4.63 18.43 16.78
N TYR A 244 3.54 17.70 16.58
CA TYR A 244 2.84 17.00 17.65
C TYR A 244 2.79 15.51 17.36
N SER A 245 2.86 14.70 18.41
CA SER A 245 2.80 13.25 18.35
C SER A 245 1.68 12.71 19.23
N ILE A 246 0.83 11.85 18.68
CA ILE A 246 -0.19 11.12 19.41
C ILE A 246 0.30 9.70 19.63
N SER A 247 0.28 9.25 20.88
CA SER A 247 0.67 7.90 21.30
C SER A 247 -0.40 7.27 22.19
N SER A 248 -0.20 6.03 22.61
CA SER A 248 -1.17 5.31 23.45
C SER A 248 -1.44 5.97 24.81
N THR A 249 -0.58 6.90 25.22
CA THR A 249 -0.69 7.62 26.50
C THR A 249 -1.19 9.06 26.35
N GLY A 250 -1.45 9.53 25.12
CA GLY A 250 -2.00 10.87 24.86
C GLY A 250 -1.22 11.66 23.80
N LEU A 251 -1.47 12.97 23.80
CA LEU A 251 -0.84 13.97 22.95
C LEU A 251 0.47 14.49 23.56
N TYR A 252 1.49 14.65 22.72
CA TYR A 252 2.81 15.18 23.08
C TYR A 252 3.22 16.25 22.07
N GLU A 253 3.82 17.33 22.58
CA GLU A 253 4.57 18.28 21.75
C GLU A 253 5.94 17.67 21.40
N GLY A 254 6.34 17.78 20.14
CA GLY A 254 7.56 17.19 19.60
C GLY A 254 7.43 15.73 19.17
N ASP A 255 8.58 15.10 18.92
CA ASP A 255 8.66 13.71 18.48
C ASP A 255 8.56 12.73 19.66
N SER A 256 7.75 11.68 19.52
CA SER A 256 7.62 10.60 20.51
C SER A 256 8.02 9.25 19.93
N ALA A 257 8.77 8.46 20.70
CA ALA A 257 9.24 7.13 20.30
C ALA A 257 8.08 6.13 20.07
N ASN A 258 6.95 6.33 20.75
CA ASN A 258 5.78 5.45 20.71
C ASN A 258 4.60 6.08 19.96
N LYS A 259 4.84 7.09 19.13
CA LYS A 259 3.81 7.72 18.31
C LYS A 259 3.20 6.73 17.32
N PHE A 260 1.89 6.85 17.12
CA PHE A 260 1.19 6.20 16.01
C PHE A 260 0.58 7.22 15.05
N ILE A 261 0.40 8.48 15.48
CA ILE A 261 0.12 9.61 14.58
C ILE A 261 1.08 10.76 14.91
N SER A 262 1.53 11.48 13.89
CA SER A 262 2.19 12.77 14.04
C SER A 262 1.57 13.82 13.13
N ILE A 263 1.54 15.07 13.59
CA ILE A 263 1.06 16.23 12.85
C ILE A 263 2.18 17.24 12.82
N LYS A 264 2.65 17.56 11.62
CA LYS A 264 3.71 18.54 11.41
C LYS A 264 3.16 19.71 10.61
N CYS A 265 3.30 20.92 11.12
CA CYS A 265 2.96 22.13 10.37
C CYS A 265 4.21 22.65 9.66
N ASP A 266 4.32 22.35 8.37
CA ASP A 266 5.34 22.92 7.49
C ASP A 266 4.85 24.26 6.91
N PHE A 267 5.73 24.99 6.21
CA PHE A 267 5.41 26.32 5.66
C PHE A 267 4.34 26.30 4.56
N GLU A 268 4.13 25.17 3.88
CA GLU A 268 3.16 25.07 2.79
C GLU A 268 1.98 24.15 3.14
N ALA A 269 2.14 23.24 4.10
CA ALA A 269 1.15 22.21 4.37
C ALA A 269 1.21 21.73 5.81
N ILE A 270 0.09 21.18 6.27
CA ILE A 270 0.03 20.38 7.48
C ILE A 270 0.14 18.93 7.05
N ARG A 271 1.26 18.28 7.40
CA ARG A 271 1.48 16.86 7.14
C ARG A 271 0.95 16.05 8.32
N VAL A 272 -0.01 15.17 8.04
CA VAL A 272 -0.47 14.16 8.99
C VAL A 272 0.17 12.83 8.61
N SER A 273 0.83 12.16 9.56
CA SER A 273 1.46 10.85 9.33
C SER A 273 0.95 9.80 10.31
N TYR A 274 0.59 8.63 9.80
CA TYR A 274 0.34 7.42 10.56
C TYR A 274 1.59 6.52 10.57
N HIS A 275 1.98 6.07 11.77
CA HIS A 275 3.15 5.22 12.00
C HIS A 275 2.67 3.83 12.41
N GLY A 276 2.73 2.89 11.47
CA GLY A 276 2.18 1.55 11.64
C GLY A 276 3.24 0.46 11.75
N ASN A 277 2.84 -0.68 12.31
CA ASN A 277 3.61 -1.92 12.32
C ASN A 277 2.91 -2.96 11.44
N LEU A 278 3.68 -3.88 10.86
CA LEU A 278 3.19 -4.98 10.02
C LEU A 278 3.16 -6.29 10.82
N PRO A 279 2.02 -6.67 11.43
CA PRO A 279 1.94 -7.85 12.30
C PRO A 279 1.95 -9.20 11.58
N TYR A 280 1.64 -9.25 10.28
CA TYR A 280 1.50 -10.50 9.52
C TYR A 280 2.51 -10.63 8.39
N SER A 281 2.60 -11.82 7.79
CA SER A 281 3.44 -12.04 6.60
C SER A 281 2.94 -11.24 5.39
N VAL A 282 1.62 -11.15 5.26
CA VAL A 282 0.93 -10.27 4.30
C VAL A 282 -0.02 -9.38 5.09
N ASN A 283 0.08 -8.07 4.88
CA ASN A 283 -0.77 -7.08 5.55
C ASN A 283 -1.55 -6.27 4.53
N GLN A 284 -2.80 -5.97 4.89
CA GLN A 284 -3.58 -4.91 4.27
C GLN A 284 -3.36 -3.62 5.06
N PHE A 285 -2.96 -2.56 4.39
CA PHE A 285 -3.11 -1.19 4.90
C PHE A 285 -4.00 -0.42 3.93
N SER A 286 -5.06 0.23 4.40
CA SER A 286 -5.96 0.99 3.53
C SER A 286 -6.25 2.36 4.12
N VAL A 287 -6.49 3.33 3.25
CA VAL A 287 -6.93 4.67 3.59
C VAL A 287 -8.10 5.06 2.70
N VAL A 288 -9.12 5.62 3.32
CA VAL A 288 -10.38 5.98 2.67
C VAL A 288 -10.62 7.46 2.88
N TYR A 289 -10.75 8.20 1.78
CA TYR A 289 -11.11 9.62 1.74
C TYR A 289 -12.60 9.70 1.47
N ARG A 290 -13.35 10.23 2.44
CA ARG A 290 -14.80 10.37 2.37
C ARG A 290 -15.23 11.72 2.92
N ASP A 291 -16.47 12.06 2.61
CA ASP A 291 -17.12 13.20 3.22
C ASP A 291 -17.08 13.10 4.76
N GLY A 292 -16.86 14.25 5.38
CA GLY A 292 -16.72 14.37 6.82
C GLY A 292 -18.04 14.26 7.55
N ASP A 293 -17.95 14.04 8.86
CA ASP A 293 -19.13 14.00 9.74
C ASP A 293 -19.71 15.41 9.99
N GLU A 294 -18.99 16.46 9.55
CA GLU A 294 -19.36 17.87 9.64
C GLU A 294 -19.39 18.48 8.23
N PRO A 295 -20.28 19.45 7.94
CA PRO A 295 -20.29 20.14 6.65
C PRO A 295 -18.93 20.73 6.34
N GLU A 296 -18.49 20.62 5.08
CA GLU A 296 -17.22 21.21 4.60
C GLU A 296 -15.96 20.55 5.17
N PHE A 297 -16.05 19.32 5.68
CA PHE A 297 -14.91 18.50 6.11
C PHE A 297 -14.70 17.32 5.18
N GLU A 298 -13.45 16.91 5.06
CA GLU A 298 -13.06 15.62 4.50
C GLU A 298 -12.56 14.74 5.66
N THR A 299 -12.83 13.44 5.62
CA THR A 299 -12.31 12.48 6.61
C THR A 299 -11.47 11.39 5.95
N VAL A 300 -10.28 11.18 6.50
CA VAL A 300 -9.38 10.09 6.16
C VAL A 300 -9.50 8.99 7.21
N ASP A 301 -10.12 7.88 6.83
CA ASP A 301 -10.18 6.67 7.65
C ASP A 301 -8.97 5.78 7.39
N ILE A 302 -8.23 5.42 8.45
CA ILE A 302 -7.05 4.57 8.39
C ILE A 302 -7.40 3.16 8.85
N LEU A 303 -7.12 2.17 8.00
CA LEU A 303 -7.44 0.77 8.22
C LEU A 303 -6.18 -0.09 8.16
N LEU A 304 -6.02 -1.01 9.09
CA LEU A 304 -4.95 -2.01 9.10
C LEU A 304 -5.56 -3.40 9.32
N ASN A 305 -5.42 -4.28 8.34
CA ASN A 305 -5.92 -5.66 8.36
C ASN A 305 -7.41 -5.77 8.75
N GLY A 306 -8.25 -4.92 8.14
CA GLY A 306 -9.68 -4.87 8.41
C GLY A 306 -10.10 -4.18 9.70
N VAL A 307 -9.18 -3.55 10.43
CA VAL A 307 -9.47 -2.84 11.68
C VAL A 307 -9.18 -1.35 11.50
N LYS A 308 -10.17 -0.50 11.81
CA LYS A 308 -10.00 0.97 11.83
C LYS A 308 -9.06 1.38 12.97
N GLN A 309 -8.00 2.09 12.62
CA GLN A 309 -6.95 2.54 13.54
C GLN A 309 -7.18 3.98 14.01
N ALA A 310 -7.60 4.85 13.10
CA ALA A 310 -7.89 6.26 13.36
C ALA A 310 -8.75 6.84 12.24
N SER A 311 -9.40 7.96 12.56
CA SER A 311 -10.09 8.83 11.60
C SER A 311 -9.52 10.24 11.72
N ILE A 312 -9.20 10.87 10.60
CA ILE A 312 -8.66 12.24 10.59
C ILE A 312 -9.58 13.10 9.74
N SER A 313 -10.34 13.98 10.38
CA SER A 313 -11.19 14.95 9.70
C SER A 313 -10.47 16.28 9.56
N PHE A 314 -10.54 16.91 8.39
CA PHE A 314 -9.98 18.24 8.17
C PHE A 314 -10.93 19.10 7.35
N SER A 315 -11.05 20.36 7.72
CA SER A 315 -11.93 21.31 7.03
C SER A 315 -11.36 21.69 5.66
N MET A 316 -12.23 22.15 4.75
CA MET A 316 -11.82 23.00 3.65
C MET A 316 -11.10 24.27 4.15
N THR A 317 -10.55 25.08 3.25
CA THR A 317 -9.92 26.35 3.65
C THR A 317 -11.01 27.23 4.24
N LEU A 318 -10.81 27.78 5.43
CA LEU A 318 -11.82 28.60 6.10
C LEU A 318 -11.46 30.10 6.01
N PRO A 319 -12.39 30.98 5.57
CA PRO A 319 -12.21 32.43 5.67
C PRO A 319 -12.28 32.91 7.13
N PRO A 320 -11.69 34.08 7.47
CA PRO A 320 -10.99 34.99 6.57
C PRO A 320 -9.63 34.45 6.14
N TYR A 321 -9.29 34.74 4.88
CA TYR A 321 -8.00 34.45 4.30
C TYR A 321 -6.95 35.50 4.71
N ASP A 322 -5.67 35.13 4.74
CA ASP A 322 -4.56 36.08 4.76
C ASP A 322 -4.23 36.51 3.32
N ASP A 323 -4.98 37.51 2.85
CA ASP A 323 -4.92 38.06 1.50
C ASP A 323 -3.95 39.25 1.37
N THR A 324 -3.08 39.45 2.36
CA THR A 324 -2.05 40.51 2.39
C THR A 324 -1.21 40.55 1.11
N GLY A 325 -0.86 39.37 0.57
CA GLY A 325 -0.12 39.27 -0.69
C GLY A 325 -0.91 39.78 -1.90
N ILE A 326 -2.23 39.58 -1.93
CA ILE A 326 -3.11 40.13 -2.97
C ILE A 326 -3.20 41.64 -2.81
N ILE A 327 -3.43 42.13 -1.57
CA ILE A 327 -3.52 43.55 -1.25
C ILE A 327 -2.27 44.30 -1.73
N TYR A 328 -1.08 43.77 -1.43
CA TYR A 328 0.19 44.34 -1.87
C TYR A 328 0.32 44.39 -3.40
N ASN A 329 -0.01 43.30 -4.10
CA ASN A 329 0.11 43.26 -5.56
C ASN A 329 -0.88 44.22 -6.23
N LEU A 330 -2.12 44.30 -5.75
CA LEU A 330 -3.09 45.28 -6.24
C LEU A 330 -2.59 46.71 -5.96
N ALA A 331 -2.15 47.01 -4.74
CA ALA A 331 -1.63 48.34 -4.41
C ALA A 331 -0.43 48.71 -5.30
N TYR A 332 0.54 47.81 -5.47
CA TYR A 332 1.73 48.01 -6.31
C TYR A 332 1.37 48.28 -7.77
N GLU A 333 0.61 47.39 -8.40
CA GLU A 333 0.28 47.51 -9.82
C GLU A 333 -0.54 48.77 -10.11
N TYR A 334 -1.54 49.08 -9.28
CA TYR A 334 -2.38 50.27 -9.47
C TYR A 334 -1.63 51.57 -9.14
N TYR A 335 -0.79 51.63 -8.11
CA TYR A 335 -0.03 52.85 -7.82
C TYR A 335 1.02 53.17 -8.89
N HIS A 336 1.77 52.15 -9.33
CA HIS A 336 2.78 52.31 -10.38
C HIS A 336 2.17 52.66 -11.73
N ALA A 337 1.01 52.10 -12.06
CA ALA A 337 0.34 52.36 -13.34
C ALA A 337 -0.20 53.79 -13.49
N TYR A 338 -0.62 54.43 -12.41
CA TYR A 338 -1.38 55.68 -12.49
C TYR A 338 -0.71 56.89 -11.84
N THR A 339 0.15 56.71 -10.84
CA THR A 339 0.80 57.83 -10.14
C THR A 339 2.29 57.96 -10.45
N GLY A 340 2.93 56.88 -10.90
CA GLY A 340 4.37 56.84 -11.15
C GLY A 340 5.24 56.95 -9.88
N ILE A 341 4.66 56.90 -8.68
CA ILE A 341 5.34 57.08 -7.39
C ILE A 341 5.13 55.84 -6.51
N TRP A 342 6.23 55.25 -6.05
CA TRP A 342 6.28 54.27 -4.97
C TRP A 342 7.10 54.87 -3.83
N PRO A 343 6.70 54.72 -2.56
CA PRO A 343 5.72 53.77 -2.01
C PRO A 343 4.26 54.31 -1.91
N PRO A 344 3.25 53.41 -1.84
CA PRO A 344 1.86 53.74 -1.55
C PRO A 344 1.72 54.37 -0.15
N PRO A 345 0.57 55.00 0.18
CA PRO A 345 0.28 55.54 1.50
C PRO A 345 0.54 54.50 2.60
N GLU A 346 1.04 54.94 3.75
CA GLU A 346 1.52 54.09 4.84
C GLU A 346 0.47 53.08 5.37
N ASP A 347 -0.82 53.29 5.08
CA ASP A 347 -1.95 52.52 5.58
C ASP A 347 -2.64 51.60 4.53
N PHE A 348 -2.06 51.39 3.35
CA PHE A 348 -2.73 50.61 2.28
C PHE A 348 -3.08 49.16 2.69
N TYR A 349 -2.36 48.59 3.66
CA TYR A 349 -2.65 47.27 4.24
C TYR A 349 -4.02 47.18 4.94
N TYR A 350 -4.63 48.32 5.28
CA TYR A 350 -5.96 48.40 5.90
C TYR A 350 -7.06 48.77 4.90
N TRP A 351 -6.71 48.91 3.61
CA TRP A 351 -7.68 49.24 2.58
C TRP A 351 -8.43 48.01 2.12
N ASN A 352 -9.73 48.16 1.91
CA ASN A 352 -10.53 47.11 1.31
C ASN A 352 -10.35 47.05 -0.22
N TYR A 353 -10.84 45.99 -0.86
CA TYR A 353 -10.67 45.78 -2.30
C TYR A 353 -11.21 46.93 -3.15
N LYS A 354 -12.25 47.63 -2.67
CA LYS A 354 -12.81 48.81 -3.33
C LYS A 354 -11.86 50.01 -3.29
N GLN A 355 -11.25 50.25 -2.13
CA GLN A 355 -10.30 51.35 -1.93
C GLN A 355 -9.00 51.12 -2.72
N LEU A 356 -8.49 49.89 -2.74
CA LEU A 356 -7.32 49.48 -3.54
C LEU A 356 -7.54 49.73 -5.04
N CYS A 357 -8.77 49.57 -5.53
CA CYS A 357 -9.12 49.79 -6.93
C CYS A 357 -9.56 51.24 -7.25
N TYR A 358 -9.59 52.18 -6.30
CA TYR A 358 -9.88 53.63 -6.47
C TYR A 358 -10.95 53.97 -7.55
N ASN A 359 -12.22 53.57 -7.34
CA ASN A 359 -13.37 53.75 -8.26
C ASN A 359 -13.34 52.93 -9.58
N HIS A 360 -12.40 52.01 -9.76
CA HIS A 360 -12.37 51.07 -10.88
C HIS A 360 -13.07 49.75 -10.57
N THR A 361 -13.33 48.97 -11.62
CA THR A 361 -13.88 47.62 -11.51
C THR A 361 -12.87 46.70 -10.81
N ILE A 362 -13.32 45.99 -9.79
CA ILE A 362 -12.51 45.01 -9.06
C ILE A 362 -12.14 43.87 -10.01
N PRO A 363 -10.87 43.45 -10.05
CA PRO A 363 -10.45 42.34 -10.90
C PRO A 363 -11.19 41.03 -10.57
N THR A 364 -11.64 40.33 -11.61
CA THR A 364 -12.17 38.96 -11.46
C THR A 364 -11.01 38.00 -11.18
N MET A 365 -10.86 37.61 -9.92
CA MET A 365 -9.89 36.60 -9.49
C MET A 365 -10.53 35.21 -9.48
N LYS A 366 -9.70 34.16 -9.64
CA LYS A 366 -10.16 32.77 -9.66
C LYS A 366 -9.26 31.84 -8.84
N PHE A 367 -9.83 30.82 -8.22
CA PHE A 367 -9.03 29.71 -7.68
C PHE A 367 -8.36 28.95 -8.83
N THR A 368 -7.05 28.74 -8.77
CA THR A 368 -6.32 28.08 -9.89
C THR A 368 -6.73 26.63 -10.07
N ASN A 369 -7.10 25.96 -8.98
CA ASN A 369 -7.36 24.52 -8.98
C ASN A 369 -8.74 24.18 -9.56
N THR A 370 -9.71 25.10 -9.44
CA THR A 370 -11.11 24.88 -9.85
C THR A 370 -11.55 25.81 -10.98
N GLY A 371 -10.90 26.95 -11.15
CA GLY A 371 -11.34 28.01 -12.07
C GLY A 371 -12.54 28.82 -11.56
N GLU A 372 -12.99 28.56 -10.33
CA GLU A 372 -14.13 29.24 -9.72
C GLU A 372 -13.79 30.67 -9.35
N ASN A 373 -14.78 31.56 -9.45
CA ASN A 373 -14.61 32.97 -9.12
C ASN A 373 -14.47 33.18 -7.61
N ILE A 374 -13.64 34.14 -7.24
CA ILE A 374 -13.59 34.66 -5.87
C ILE A 374 -14.84 35.51 -5.60
N ILE A 375 -15.46 35.28 -4.44
CA ILE A 375 -16.62 35.99 -3.93
C ILE A 375 -16.16 36.78 -2.70
N TYR A 376 -16.41 38.08 -2.71
CA TYR A 376 -16.12 38.98 -1.60
C TYR A 376 -17.38 39.23 -0.77
N ASP A 377 -17.22 39.73 0.46
CA ASP A 377 -18.35 40.21 1.25
C ASP A 377 -18.96 41.50 0.67
N VAL A 378 -20.11 41.92 1.22
CA VAL A 378 -20.85 43.11 0.76
C VAL A 378 -20.01 44.39 0.89
N GLY A 379 -19.12 44.45 1.88
CA GLY A 379 -18.19 45.56 2.11
C GLY A 379 -16.99 45.56 1.16
N LEU A 380 -16.72 44.43 0.50
CA LEU A 380 -15.50 44.16 -0.28
C LEU A 380 -14.25 44.22 0.59
N ASP A 381 -14.38 43.84 1.86
CA ASP A 381 -13.35 43.85 2.88
C ASP A 381 -12.54 42.55 2.89
N ARG A 382 -13.12 41.44 2.41
CA ARG A 382 -12.46 40.11 2.44
C ARG A 382 -13.11 39.10 1.49
N ILE A 383 -12.36 38.04 1.20
CA ILE A 383 -12.83 36.85 0.48
C ILE A 383 -13.71 35.98 1.40
N MET A 384 -14.81 35.46 0.85
CA MET A 384 -15.86 34.75 1.60
C MET A 384 -16.11 33.30 1.16
N ASN A 385 -15.54 32.85 0.04
CA ASN A 385 -15.72 31.49 -0.46
C ASN A 385 -14.39 30.74 -0.55
N SER A 386 -14.49 29.41 -0.64
CA SER A 386 -13.39 28.46 -0.75
C SER A 386 -13.48 27.67 -2.06
N PRO A 387 -12.37 27.09 -2.57
CA PRO A 387 -12.45 26.24 -3.74
C PRO A 387 -13.24 24.96 -3.45
N SER A 388 -14.07 24.53 -4.39
CA SER A 388 -14.87 23.29 -4.30
C SER A 388 -14.06 22.00 -4.27
N LYS A 389 -12.76 22.05 -4.58
CA LYS A 389 -11.89 20.89 -4.50
C LYS A 389 -10.42 21.27 -4.37
N GLU A 390 -9.64 20.36 -3.81
CA GLU A 390 -8.21 20.52 -3.58
C GLU A 390 -7.45 19.25 -3.98
N TYR A 391 -6.16 19.42 -4.27
CA TYR A 391 -5.23 18.32 -4.50
C TYR A 391 -4.41 18.08 -3.25
N ILE A 392 -4.34 16.83 -2.80
CA ILE A 392 -3.55 16.41 -1.64
C ILE A 392 -2.49 15.40 -2.08
N ASP A 393 -1.28 15.55 -1.56
CA ASP A 393 -0.20 14.61 -1.82
C ASP A 393 -0.14 13.57 -0.71
N THR A 394 -0.16 12.31 -1.12
CA THR A 394 -0.14 11.13 -0.24
C THR A 394 1.15 10.37 -0.42
N LYS A 395 1.65 9.78 0.67
CA LYS A 395 2.95 9.12 0.71
C LYS A 395 2.92 7.89 1.60
N MET A 396 3.36 6.75 1.09
CA MET A 396 3.57 5.50 1.85
C MET A 396 5.05 5.11 1.82
N SER A 397 5.69 4.96 2.97
CA SER A 397 7.11 4.64 3.09
C SER A 397 7.37 3.38 3.92
N ILE A 398 8.15 2.45 3.36
CA ILE A 398 8.62 1.22 4.03
C ILE A 398 10.07 0.96 3.59
N ASN A 399 11.01 0.85 4.54
CA ASN A 399 12.43 0.50 4.29
C ASN A 399 13.04 1.12 3.02
N ASN A 400 13.09 2.46 2.98
CA ASN A 400 13.59 3.30 1.87
C ASN A 400 12.75 3.28 0.58
N THR A 401 11.78 2.38 0.43
CA THR A 401 10.79 2.44 -0.66
C THR A 401 9.70 3.45 -0.30
N THR A 402 9.37 4.33 -1.22
CA THR A 402 8.33 5.36 -1.04
C THR A 402 7.39 5.37 -2.24
N ILE A 403 6.09 5.36 -1.96
CA ILE A 403 5.00 5.55 -2.91
C ILE A 403 4.38 6.91 -2.73
N ASN A 404 4.45 7.77 -3.76
CA ASN A 404 3.81 9.06 -3.78
C ASN A 404 2.60 9.02 -4.71
N LYS A 405 1.51 9.66 -4.32
CA LYS A 405 0.28 9.72 -5.11
C LYS A 405 -0.48 11.00 -4.79
N GLN A 406 -0.93 11.73 -5.80
CA GLN A 406 -1.81 12.87 -5.60
C GLN A 406 -3.27 12.45 -5.70
N GLU A 407 -4.10 12.84 -4.74
CA GLU A 407 -5.56 12.65 -4.80
C GLU A 407 -6.29 13.98 -4.86
N THR A 408 -7.56 13.93 -5.28
CA THR A 408 -8.47 15.08 -5.28
C THR A 408 -9.50 14.88 -4.19
N VAL A 409 -9.72 15.91 -3.37
CA VAL A 409 -10.78 15.95 -2.34
C VAL A 409 -11.78 17.05 -2.68
N THR A 410 -13.07 16.83 -2.49
CA THR A 410 -14.15 17.74 -2.93
C THR A 410 -15.04 18.25 -1.80
N TYR A 411 -14.83 17.78 -0.57
CA TYR A 411 -15.61 18.23 0.60
C TYR A 411 -17.12 18.08 0.38
N GLY A 412 -17.53 17.06 -0.38
CA GLY A 412 -18.93 16.80 -0.76
C GLY A 412 -19.55 17.76 -1.80
N THR A 413 -18.83 18.77 -2.29
CA THR A 413 -19.42 19.88 -3.08
C THR A 413 -19.54 19.63 -4.60
N ASN A 414 -18.74 18.72 -5.17
CA ASN A 414 -18.71 18.43 -6.62
C ASN A 414 -19.20 17.03 -6.99
N TYR A 415 -19.93 16.36 -6.09
CA TYR A 415 -20.42 15.00 -6.31
C TYR A 415 -21.75 15.00 -7.08
N ALA A 416 -21.77 14.49 -8.32
CA ALA A 416 -22.98 14.33 -9.13
C ALA A 416 -22.95 12.98 -9.91
N PRO A 417 -24.10 12.37 -10.31
CA PRO A 417 -24.82 11.40 -9.49
C PRO A 417 -25.11 10.04 -10.18
N THR A 418 -25.61 9.08 -9.36
CA THR A 418 -26.54 7.94 -9.63
C THR A 418 -26.08 6.49 -9.47
N SER A 419 -24.76 6.20 -9.40
CA SER A 419 -24.22 4.91 -8.87
C SER A 419 -23.23 5.12 -7.70
N SER A 420 -22.88 6.38 -7.48
CA SER A 420 -21.82 6.85 -6.60
C SER A 420 -22.24 6.96 -5.13
N GLN A 421 -23.55 6.95 -4.83
CA GLN A 421 -24.07 6.95 -3.46
C GLN A 421 -23.86 5.62 -2.72
N ASP A 422 -23.58 4.52 -3.43
CA ASP A 422 -23.49 3.18 -2.80
C ASP A 422 -22.15 2.91 -2.10
N ALA A 423 -21.08 3.63 -2.48
CA ALA A 423 -19.72 3.34 -2.00
C ALA A 423 -19.31 4.13 -0.74
N GLY A 424 -19.75 5.38 -0.62
CA GLY A 424 -19.52 6.24 0.56
C GLY A 424 -18.17 6.95 0.64
N PHE A 425 -17.38 6.99 -0.44
CA PHE A 425 -16.05 7.62 -0.44
C PHE A 425 -15.69 8.29 -1.78
N GLU A 426 -14.76 9.26 -1.74
CA GLU A 426 -14.23 9.99 -2.89
C GLU A 426 -13.00 9.32 -3.50
N ALA A 427 -12.09 8.85 -2.64
CA ALA A 427 -10.89 8.13 -3.02
C ALA A 427 -10.54 7.04 -2.00
N LEU A 428 -9.88 5.98 -2.46
CA LEU A 428 -9.48 4.85 -1.63
C LEU A 428 -8.14 4.31 -2.13
N GLN A 429 -7.20 4.13 -1.20
CA GLN A 429 -5.91 3.50 -1.48
C GLN A 429 -5.75 2.29 -0.56
N SER A 430 -5.50 1.13 -1.15
CA SER A 430 -5.21 -0.11 -0.43
C SER A 430 -3.85 -0.65 -0.83
N TYR A 431 -3.03 -0.94 0.16
CA TYR A 431 -1.68 -1.43 0.03
C TYR A 431 -1.63 -2.88 0.48
N SER A 432 -1.18 -3.77 -0.40
CA SER A 432 -0.79 -5.12 -0.03
C SER A 432 0.72 -5.14 0.24
N ILE A 433 1.10 -5.52 1.46
CA ILE A 433 2.47 -5.40 1.95
C ILE A 433 2.96 -6.76 2.42
N THR A 434 4.08 -7.22 1.86
CA THR A 434 4.70 -8.51 2.21
C THR A 434 6.22 -8.46 2.15
N ASN A 435 6.89 -9.22 3.01
CA ASN A 435 8.33 -9.50 2.91
C ASN A 435 8.61 -10.99 2.68
N THR A 436 7.58 -11.79 2.44
CA THR A 436 7.68 -13.22 2.14
C THR A 436 6.94 -13.53 0.85
N LYS A 437 7.33 -14.62 0.18
CA LYS A 437 6.59 -15.13 -0.97
C LYS A 437 5.11 -15.32 -0.63
N VAL A 438 4.23 -14.81 -1.49
CA VAL A 438 2.79 -14.98 -1.42
C VAL A 438 2.44 -16.35 -1.99
N THR A 439 1.87 -17.20 -1.14
CA THR A 439 1.47 -18.57 -1.51
C THR A 439 -0.02 -18.64 -1.82
N ASP A 440 -0.42 -19.73 -2.48
CA ASP A 440 -1.83 -20.03 -2.75
C ASP A 440 -2.64 -20.04 -1.44
N SER A 441 -2.11 -20.69 -0.41
CA SER A 441 -2.72 -20.70 0.94
C SER A 441 -2.85 -19.30 1.54
N THR A 442 -1.92 -18.39 1.25
CA THR A 442 -1.97 -17.01 1.73
C THR A 442 -3.13 -16.26 1.09
N VAL A 443 -3.27 -16.31 -0.24
CA VAL A 443 -4.37 -15.66 -0.96
C VAL A 443 -5.72 -16.24 -0.56
N HIS A 444 -5.83 -17.57 -0.49
CA HIS A 444 -7.07 -18.23 -0.07
C HIS A 444 -7.46 -17.90 1.38
N SER A 445 -6.48 -17.75 2.29
CA SER A 445 -6.76 -17.31 3.66
C SER A 445 -7.35 -15.90 3.71
N TRP A 446 -6.96 -15.02 2.79
CA TRP A 446 -7.53 -13.68 2.65
C TRP A 446 -8.91 -13.71 2.00
N LEU A 447 -9.11 -14.53 0.96
CA LEU A 447 -10.42 -14.76 0.33
C LEU A 447 -11.48 -15.20 1.35
N ASN A 448 -11.09 -16.06 2.30
CA ASN A 448 -11.98 -16.53 3.37
C ASN A 448 -12.36 -15.44 4.40
N LYS A 449 -11.69 -14.29 4.41
CA LYS A 449 -12.03 -13.16 5.29
C LYS A 449 -13.08 -12.24 4.70
N LYS A 450 -13.51 -12.43 3.45
CA LYS A 450 -14.46 -11.56 2.74
C LYS A 450 -15.74 -11.23 3.52
N SER A 451 -16.28 -12.18 4.28
CA SER A 451 -17.50 -11.99 5.09
C SER A 451 -17.27 -11.13 6.35
N GLN A 452 -16.02 -10.92 6.75
CA GLN A 452 -15.64 -10.08 7.90
C GLN A 452 -15.62 -8.59 7.55
N TYR A 453 -15.75 -8.23 6.27
CA TYR A 453 -15.74 -6.85 5.78
C TYR A 453 -17.17 -6.41 5.46
N PRO A 454 -17.75 -5.47 6.24
CA PRO A 454 -19.06 -4.89 5.99
C PRO A 454 -19.11 -4.17 4.64
N ILE A 455 -20.27 -4.20 3.99
CA ILE A 455 -20.55 -3.46 2.74
C ILE A 455 -20.26 -1.96 2.93
N GLY A 456 -19.79 -1.31 1.86
CA GLY A 456 -19.30 0.06 1.85
C GLY A 456 -17.77 0.14 1.81
N GLU A 457 -17.21 1.18 2.41
CA GLU A 457 -15.78 1.51 2.44
C GLU A 457 -14.88 0.36 2.88
N MET A 458 -15.29 -0.40 3.90
CA MET A 458 -14.52 -1.54 4.42
C MET A 458 -14.39 -2.65 3.38
N LYS A 459 -15.48 -2.99 2.69
CA LYS A 459 -15.49 -4.02 1.66
C LYS A 459 -14.80 -3.56 0.38
N ALA A 460 -14.90 -2.28 0.03
CA ALA A 460 -14.09 -1.69 -1.03
C ALA A 460 -12.60 -1.75 -0.71
N SER A 461 -12.22 -1.42 0.54
CA SER A 461 -10.84 -1.52 1.01
C SER A 461 -10.28 -2.93 0.87
N TYR A 462 -11.09 -3.94 1.23
CA TYR A 462 -10.77 -5.35 1.03
C TYR A 462 -10.63 -5.72 -0.44
N GLY A 463 -11.58 -5.34 -1.30
CA GLY A 463 -11.55 -5.63 -2.74
C GLY A 463 -10.31 -5.09 -3.42
N THR A 464 -10.01 -3.81 -3.21
CA THR A 464 -8.83 -3.14 -3.74
C THR A 464 -7.53 -3.73 -3.20
N PHE A 465 -7.51 -4.14 -1.93
CA PHE A 465 -6.40 -4.90 -1.36
C PHE A 465 -6.23 -6.27 -2.03
N MET A 466 -7.32 -6.99 -2.30
CA MET A 466 -7.27 -8.28 -2.99
C MET A 466 -6.75 -8.14 -4.41
N THR A 467 -7.07 -7.06 -5.12
CA THR A 467 -6.46 -6.71 -6.41
C THR A 467 -4.94 -6.59 -6.26
N ALA A 468 -4.45 -5.77 -5.32
CA ALA A 468 -3.01 -5.61 -5.06
C ALA A 468 -2.32 -6.92 -4.63
N LEU A 469 -2.96 -7.73 -3.78
CA LEU A 469 -2.45 -9.02 -3.34
C LEU A 469 -2.39 -10.04 -4.50
N THR A 470 -3.36 -10.02 -5.40
CA THR A 470 -3.38 -10.90 -6.58
C THR A 470 -2.26 -10.54 -7.54
N THR A 471 -1.96 -9.25 -7.73
CA THR A 471 -0.79 -8.79 -8.50
C THR A 471 0.52 -9.33 -7.91
N LEU A 472 0.71 -9.26 -6.59
CA LEU A 472 1.86 -9.86 -5.91
C LEU A 472 1.93 -11.37 -6.14
N TRP A 473 0.80 -12.06 -6.02
CA TRP A 473 0.73 -13.51 -6.19
C TRP A 473 1.08 -13.95 -7.62
N LEU A 474 0.55 -13.27 -8.64
CA LEU A 474 0.88 -13.55 -10.04
C LEU A 474 2.35 -13.20 -10.36
N SER A 475 2.89 -12.14 -9.78
CA SER A 475 4.32 -11.83 -9.87
C SER A 475 5.18 -12.95 -9.28
N ASP A 476 4.80 -13.50 -8.13
CA ASP A 476 5.50 -14.64 -7.51
C ASP A 476 5.37 -15.94 -8.32
N LYS A 477 4.22 -16.16 -8.98
CA LYS A 477 4.02 -17.30 -9.88
C LYS A 477 4.86 -17.17 -11.15
N LEU A 478 4.93 -15.97 -11.76
CA LEU A 478 5.82 -15.69 -12.88
C LEU A 478 7.28 -15.93 -12.49
N ALA A 479 7.68 -15.45 -11.31
CA ALA A 479 9.02 -15.65 -10.78
C ALA A 479 9.36 -17.14 -10.59
N ASP A 480 8.43 -17.97 -10.10
CA ASP A 480 8.66 -19.42 -9.99
C ASP A 480 8.90 -20.08 -11.34
N GLU A 481 8.06 -19.78 -12.34
CA GLU A 481 8.19 -20.35 -13.68
C GLU A 481 9.51 -19.89 -14.32
N MET A 482 9.84 -18.60 -14.26
CA MET A 482 11.09 -18.06 -14.81
C MET A 482 12.33 -18.58 -14.09
N ALA A 483 12.27 -18.77 -12.77
CA ALA A 483 13.36 -19.33 -12.01
C ALA A 483 13.68 -20.76 -12.44
N SER A 484 12.64 -21.57 -12.65
CA SER A 484 12.77 -22.93 -13.17
C SER A 484 13.34 -22.92 -14.60
N SER A 485 12.85 -22.06 -15.48
CA SER A 485 13.31 -22.00 -16.88
C SER A 485 14.75 -21.53 -17.03
N LEU A 486 15.18 -20.60 -16.17
CA LEU A 486 16.50 -19.95 -16.25
C LEU A 486 17.54 -20.58 -15.32
N ASN A 487 17.18 -21.64 -14.59
CA ASN A 487 18.03 -22.27 -13.57
C ASN A 487 18.59 -21.24 -12.57
N VAL A 488 17.73 -20.36 -12.07
CA VAL A 488 18.04 -19.41 -11.00
C VAL A 488 17.19 -19.73 -9.78
N THR A 489 17.61 -19.23 -8.63
CA THR A 489 16.80 -19.30 -7.39
C THR A 489 16.43 -17.89 -6.98
N TRP A 490 15.25 -17.72 -6.41
CA TRP A 490 14.84 -16.43 -5.89
C TRP A 490 14.17 -16.56 -4.53
N SER A 491 14.24 -15.49 -3.76
CA SER A 491 13.52 -15.32 -2.50
C SER A 491 13.09 -13.87 -2.35
N ARG A 492 12.03 -13.63 -1.59
CA ARG A 492 11.64 -12.27 -1.20
C ARG A 492 12.38 -11.92 0.07
N SER A 493 13.28 -10.94 0.00
CA SER A 493 14.14 -10.53 1.12
C SER A 493 13.88 -9.11 1.59
N LYS A 494 13.18 -8.31 0.77
CA LYS A 494 12.80 -6.94 1.07
C LYS A 494 11.27 -6.82 1.10
N PRO A 495 10.69 -5.95 1.95
CA PRO A 495 9.28 -5.63 1.87
C PRO A 495 8.93 -5.08 0.48
N THR A 496 7.84 -5.57 -0.07
CA THR A 496 7.27 -5.09 -1.33
C THR A 496 5.86 -4.63 -1.07
N VAL A 497 5.51 -3.56 -1.75
CA VAL A 497 4.24 -2.88 -1.61
C VAL A 497 3.62 -2.79 -2.99
N VAL A 498 2.38 -3.26 -3.11
CA VAL A 498 1.54 -2.99 -4.28
C VAL A 498 0.38 -2.14 -3.83
N LEU A 499 0.19 -1.01 -4.50
CA LEU A 499 -0.91 -0.10 -4.31
C LEU A 499 -2.02 -0.49 -5.29
N GLY A 500 -3.22 -0.76 -4.79
CA GLY A 500 -4.45 -0.67 -5.57
C GLY A 500 -5.23 0.55 -5.10
N GLY A 501 -5.91 1.26 -5.99
CA GLY A 501 -6.74 2.38 -5.58
C GLY A 501 -7.88 2.71 -6.52
N LEU A 502 -8.73 3.61 -6.04
CA LEU A 502 -9.96 4.06 -6.67
C LEU A 502 -10.10 5.55 -6.43
N ASN A 503 -10.58 6.29 -7.42
CA ASN A 503 -10.99 7.67 -7.25
C ASN A 503 -12.00 8.09 -8.33
N SER A 504 -12.37 9.37 -8.27
CA SER A 504 -12.40 10.29 -9.42
C SER A 504 -12.65 9.72 -10.83
N LYS A 505 -11.59 9.04 -11.27
CA LYS A 505 -11.20 8.87 -12.67
C LYS A 505 -11.12 7.40 -13.04
N GLY A 506 -11.30 6.48 -12.08
CA GLY A 506 -11.18 5.04 -12.30
C GLY A 506 -10.45 4.31 -11.17
N ALA A 507 -10.02 3.09 -11.49
CA ALA A 507 -9.16 2.26 -10.66
C ALA A 507 -7.75 2.23 -11.21
N TYR A 508 -6.80 1.98 -10.32
CA TYR A 508 -5.40 1.81 -10.69
C TYR A 508 -4.75 0.75 -9.80
N VAL A 509 -3.72 0.11 -10.35
CA VAL A 509 -2.80 -0.74 -9.58
C VAL A 509 -1.39 -0.30 -9.94
N SER A 510 -0.54 -0.21 -8.93
CA SER A 510 0.85 0.16 -9.12
C SER A 510 1.83 -0.54 -8.19
N CYS A 511 2.87 -1.09 -8.80
CA CYS A 511 4.04 -1.64 -8.15
C CYS A 511 5.24 -0.68 -8.33
N LEU A 512 5.59 0.12 -7.32
CA LEU A 512 6.67 1.11 -7.50
C LEU A 512 8.09 0.53 -7.50
N ASP A 513 8.28 -0.65 -6.95
CA ASP A 513 9.55 -1.37 -7.01
C ASP A 513 9.49 -2.41 -8.15
N PRO A 514 10.08 -2.15 -9.33
CA PRO A 514 10.08 -3.11 -10.43
C PRO A 514 10.82 -4.41 -10.08
N ALA A 515 11.70 -4.39 -9.08
CA ALA A 515 12.38 -5.60 -8.60
C ALA A 515 11.50 -6.43 -7.67
N MET A 516 10.34 -5.91 -7.25
CA MET A 516 9.37 -6.56 -6.39
C MET A 516 10.04 -7.22 -5.18
N GLY A 517 11.01 -6.56 -4.53
CA GLY A 517 11.73 -7.09 -3.36
C GLY A 517 12.39 -8.48 -3.53
N MET A 518 12.58 -8.94 -4.77
CA MET A 518 13.16 -10.24 -5.08
C MET A 518 14.69 -10.18 -4.99
N SER A 519 15.28 -11.18 -4.33
CA SER A 519 16.72 -11.47 -4.38
C SER A 519 16.91 -12.76 -5.17
N VAL A 520 17.70 -12.67 -6.23
CA VAL A 520 17.85 -13.72 -7.24
C VAL A 520 19.31 -14.13 -7.28
N ASN A 521 19.58 -15.43 -7.22
CA ASN A 521 20.90 -16.02 -7.27
C ASN A 521 20.99 -17.00 -8.45
N GLY A 522 22.08 -16.93 -9.20
CA GLY A 522 22.35 -17.78 -10.36
C GLY A 522 23.42 -17.17 -11.25
N ASN A 523 23.50 -17.65 -12.49
CA ASN A 523 24.35 -17.02 -13.50
C ASN A 523 23.90 -15.57 -13.76
N THR A 524 24.86 -14.64 -13.91
CA THR A 524 24.60 -13.20 -14.03
C THR A 524 23.62 -12.85 -15.14
N ASP A 525 23.75 -13.47 -16.32
CA ASP A 525 22.91 -13.15 -17.47
C ASP A 525 21.49 -13.69 -17.27
N ASN A 526 21.37 -14.87 -16.67
CA ASN A 526 20.08 -15.45 -16.30
C ASN A 526 19.38 -14.64 -15.21
N VAL A 527 20.14 -14.11 -14.24
CA VAL A 527 19.62 -13.21 -13.18
C VAL A 527 19.13 -11.90 -13.79
N MET A 528 19.89 -11.31 -14.69
CA MET A 528 19.50 -10.09 -15.38
C MET A 528 18.24 -10.34 -16.21
N PHE A 529 18.12 -11.52 -16.83
CA PHE A 529 17.01 -11.85 -17.71
C PHE A 529 15.74 -12.17 -16.95
N PHE A 530 15.89 -12.86 -15.82
CA PHE A 530 14.86 -13.00 -14.83
C PHE A 530 14.30 -11.63 -14.42
N LYS A 531 15.15 -10.65 -14.08
CA LYS A 531 14.71 -9.31 -13.68
C LYS A 531 13.97 -8.59 -14.79
N PHE A 532 14.48 -8.66 -16.03
CA PHE A 532 13.87 -8.02 -17.19
C PHE A 532 12.46 -8.55 -17.45
N ILE A 533 12.30 -9.87 -17.59
CA ILE A 533 10.99 -10.46 -17.86
C ILE A 533 10.03 -10.17 -16.71
N ASN A 534 10.44 -10.40 -15.46
CA ASN A 534 9.56 -10.21 -14.32
C ASN A 534 9.10 -8.77 -14.20
N SER A 535 9.98 -7.78 -14.40
CA SER A 535 9.65 -6.36 -14.25
C SER A 535 8.87 -5.76 -15.42
N LEU A 536 9.09 -6.23 -16.66
CA LEU A 536 8.33 -5.85 -17.86
C LEU A 536 6.90 -6.39 -17.81
N MET A 537 6.77 -7.66 -17.41
CA MET A 537 5.48 -8.36 -17.35
C MET A 537 4.56 -7.88 -16.22
N LEU A 538 5.06 -7.08 -15.27
CA LEU A 538 4.24 -6.54 -14.18
C LEU A 538 3.04 -5.76 -14.71
N SER A 539 3.22 -4.91 -15.71
CA SER A 539 2.13 -4.11 -16.27
C SER A 539 1.01 -4.95 -16.91
N GLU A 540 1.36 -6.10 -17.50
CA GLU A 540 0.38 -7.04 -18.05
C GLU A 540 -0.29 -7.89 -16.97
N ILE A 541 0.43 -8.21 -15.89
CA ILE A 541 -0.17 -8.80 -14.69
C ILE A 541 -1.19 -7.81 -14.09
N GLU A 542 -0.81 -6.55 -13.92
CA GLU A 542 -1.68 -5.48 -13.40
C GLU A 542 -2.91 -5.29 -14.29
N ASN A 543 -2.73 -5.30 -15.61
CA ASN A 543 -3.80 -5.30 -16.60
C ASN A 543 -4.76 -6.48 -16.42
N GLY A 544 -4.24 -7.71 -16.41
CA GLY A 544 -5.05 -8.91 -16.25
C GLY A 544 -5.85 -8.93 -14.95
N VAL A 545 -5.22 -8.51 -13.83
CA VAL A 545 -5.87 -8.43 -12.52
C VAL A 545 -6.96 -7.37 -12.51
N LEU A 546 -6.69 -6.15 -12.96
CA LEU A 546 -7.72 -5.10 -13.01
C LEU A 546 -8.86 -5.46 -13.96
N ASN A 547 -8.56 -6.00 -15.15
CA ASN A 547 -9.56 -6.42 -16.13
C ASN A 547 -10.47 -7.53 -15.55
N SER A 548 -9.92 -8.43 -14.74
CA SER A 548 -10.70 -9.47 -14.06
C SER A 548 -11.77 -8.93 -13.10
N THR A 549 -11.68 -7.66 -12.69
CA THR A 549 -12.72 -6.98 -11.90
C THR A 549 -13.90 -6.48 -12.74
N GLY A 550 -13.82 -6.63 -14.08
CA GLY A 550 -14.79 -6.13 -15.05
C GLY A 550 -14.56 -4.68 -15.46
N LEU A 551 -13.31 -4.23 -15.46
CA LEU A 551 -12.91 -2.89 -15.91
C LEU A 551 -12.26 -2.96 -17.29
N GLN A 552 -12.38 -1.89 -18.05
CA GLN A 552 -11.55 -1.71 -19.25
C GLN A 552 -10.23 -1.09 -18.81
N VAL A 553 -9.12 -1.69 -19.22
CA VAL A 553 -7.80 -1.37 -18.65
C VAL A 553 -6.79 -1.19 -19.76
N ASN A 554 -5.94 -0.19 -19.60
CA ASN A 554 -4.78 0.02 -20.46
C ASN A 554 -3.51 -0.16 -19.61
N SER A 555 -2.63 -1.07 -20.01
CA SER A 555 -1.26 -1.11 -19.50
C SER A 555 -0.34 -0.26 -20.37
N THR A 556 0.77 0.19 -19.76
CA THR A 556 1.86 0.84 -20.49
C THR A 556 2.39 -0.02 -21.63
N VAL A 557 2.72 -1.29 -21.36
CA VAL A 557 3.33 -2.18 -22.35
C VAL A 557 2.37 -2.44 -23.51
N SER A 558 1.14 -2.89 -23.25
CA SER A 558 0.14 -3.07 -24.31
C SER A 558 -0.10 -1.77 -25.10
N SER A 559 -0.18 -0.61 -24.45
CA SER A 559 -0.46 0.65 -25.14
C SER A 559 0.67 1.06 -26.10
N VAL A 560 1.92 0.95 -25.64
CA VAL A 560 3.10 1.27 -26.46
C VAL A 560 3.25 0.26 -27.59
N ILE A 561 3.21 -1.03 -27.28
CA ILE A 561 3.43 -2.10 -28.26
C ILE A 561 2.31 -2.13 -29.30
N SER A 562 1.04 -2.08 -28.91
CA SER A 562 -0.06 -2.01 -29.87
C SER A 562 0.03 -0.75 -30.74
N GLY A 563 0.42 0.39 -30.17
CA GLY A 563 0.64 1.60 -30.95
C GLY A 563 1.72 1.42 -32.03
N ILE A 564 2.85 0.79 -31.70
CA ILE A 564 3.91 0.49 -32.67
C ILE A 564 3.40 -0.48 -33.74
N LEU A 565 2.67 -1.53 -33.34
CA LEU A 565 2.10 -2.53 -34.26
C LEU A 565 1.07 -1.91 -35.21
N ASP A 566 0.33 -0.91 -34.75
CA ASP A 566 -0.61 -0.10 -35.54
C ASP A 566 0.10 0.91 -36.47
N GLY A 567 1.44 0.99 -36.40
CA GLY A 567 2.24 1.93 -37.17
C GLY A 567 2.23 3.35 -36.59
N LYS A 568 2.10 3.53 -35.27
CA LYS A 568 2.33 4.87 -34.70
C LYS A 568 3.83 5.16 -34.64
N PRO A 569 4.27 6.40 -34.93
CA PRO A 569 5.65 6.80 -34.73
C PRO A 569 6.05 6.66 -33.25
N PHE A 570 7.31 6.32 -33.00
CA PHE A 570 7.85 6.06 -31.67
C PHE A 570 9.30 6.52 -31.56
N LEU A 571 9.76 6.76 -30.34
CA LEU A 571 11.09 7.27 -30.03
C LEU A 571 11.84 6.31 -29.11
N PHE A 572 13.13 6.13 -29.40
CA PHE A 572 14.11 5.57 -28.47
C PHE A 572 15.06 6.67 -27.98
N VAL A 573 15.24 6.73 -26.67
CA VAL A 573 16.21 7.62 -26.01
C VAL A 573 17.20 6.77 -25.22
N LEU A 574 18.47 6.81 -25.63
CA LEU A 574 19.56 6.22 -24.86
C LEU A 574 20.22 7.30 -24.00
N ASP A 575 20.20 7.09 -22.69
CA ASP A 575 20.95 7.87 -21.71
C ASP A 575 22.18 7.04 -21.30
N GLU A 576 23.34 7.36 -21.89
CA GLU A 576 24.58 6.61 -21.67
C GLU A 576 25.14 6.80 -20.24
N GLU A 577 24.86 7.93 -19.59
CA GLU A 577 25.35 8.20 -18.24
C GLU A 577 24.52 7.51 -17.17
N ALA A 578 23.19 7.53 -17.32
CA ALA A 578 22.30 6.78 -16.44
C ALA A 578 22.19 5.29 -16.80
N ASN A 579 22.80 4.88 -17.93
CA ASN A 579 22.71 3.55 -18.52
C ASN A 579 21.27 3.07 -18.71
N ARG A 580 20.44 3.91 -19.34
CA ARG A 580 18.99 3.66 -19.52
C ARG A 580 18.56 3.80 -20.96
N LEU A 581 17.65 2.92 -21.37
CA LEU A 581 16.93 3.01 -22.64
C LEU A 581 15.46 3.32 -22.39
N THR A 582 14.94 4.40 -22.98
CA THR A 582 13.53 4.76 -22.90
C THR A 582 12.84 4.59 -24.24
N LEU A 583 11.65 3.97 -24.22
CA LEU A 583 10.75 3.83 -25.36
C LEU A 583 9.43 4.55 -25.08
N MET A 584 8.94 5.33 -26.04
CA MET A 584 7.65 6.03 -25.98
C MET A 584 7.05 6.22 -27.37
N LEU A 585 5.73 6.41 -27.45
CA LEU A 585 5.04 6.76 -28.70
C LEU A 585 5.10 8.27 -28.93
N GLU A 586 5.43 8.71 -30.15
CA GLU A 586 5.41 10.13 -30.49
C GLU A 586 3.98 10.69 -30.39
N GLY A 587 3.81 11.83 -29.72
CA GLY A 587 2.51 12.47 -29.51
C GLY A 587 1.61 11.78 -28.48
N ASN A 588 2.05 10.67 -27.88
CA ASN A 588 1.40 10.02 -26.74
C ASN A 588 2.42 9.76 -25.62
N GLU A 589 2.97 10.86 -25.11
CA GLU A 589 3.97 10.94 -24.05
C GLU A 589 3.37 10.62 -22.66
N LYS A 590 2.26 9.87 -22.63
CA LYS A 590 1.64 9.36 -21.40
C LYS A 590 2.28 8.05 -20.95
N TYR A 591 2.79 7.25 -21.89
CA TYR A 591 3.30 5.90 -21.64
C TYR A 591 4.79 5.82 -21.93
N TYR A 592 5.56 5.35 -20.95
CA TYR A 592 7.01 5.24 -21.01
C TYR A 592 7.45 3.83 -20.62
N ILE A 593 8.36 3.22 -21.39
CA ILE A 593 9.05 2.00 -20.98
C ILE A 593 10.52 2.35 -20.82
N ILE A 594 11.04 2.30 -19.60
CA ILE A 594 12.42 2.62 -19.27
C ILE A 594 13.11 1.33 -18.86
N ILE A 595 14.22 0.99 -19.50
CA ILE A 595 15.03 -0.20 -19.22
C ILE A 595 16.34 0.28 -18.62
N ASP A 596 16.64 -0.19 -17.41
CA ASP A 596 17.94 -0.03 -16.77
C ASP A 596 18.88 -1.11 -17.31
N LEU A 597 19.86 -0.70 -18.12
CA LEU A 597 20.74 -1.60 -18.86
C LEU A 597 21.81 -2.23 -17.96
N GLU A 598 22.03 -1.70 -16.75
CA GLU A 598 22.96 -2.29 -15.78
C GLU A 598 22.31 -3.44 -15.01
N THR A 599 21.06 -3.23 -14.59
CA THR A 599 20.36 -4.16 -13.71
C THR A 599 19.38 -5.07 -14.43
N GLY A 600 19.01 -4.73 -15.66
CA GLY A 600 17.97 -5.38 -16.46
C GLY A 600 16.55 -5.05 -16.03
N LEU A 601 16.33 -4.14 -15.07
CA LEU A 601 14.99 -3.82 -14.58
C LEU A 601 14.24 -2.91 -15.56
N VAL A 602 12.95 -3.18 -15.73
CA VAL A 602 12.05 -2.39 -16.56
C VAL A 602 11.08 -1.61 -15.69
N LEU A 603 11.11 -0.31 -15.89
CA LEU A 603 10.21 0.67 -15.32
C LEU A 603 9.25 1.14 -16.41
N ASP A 604 8.08 0.52 -16.47
CA ASP A 604 6.97 1.00 -17.28
C ASP A 604 6.17 2.02 -16.47
N ILE A 605 5.78 3.14 -17.08
CA ILE A 605 5.12 4.26 -16.41
C ILE A 605 3.98 4.79 -17.29
N VAL A 606 2.85 5.03 -16.64
CA VAL A 606 1.72 5.84 -17.10
C VAL A 606 1.74 7.15 -16.32
N ASP A 607 1.76 8.30 -17.00
CA ASP A 607 1.47 9.61 -16.39
C ASP A 607 -0.01 9.96 -16.56
N GLU A 608 -0.76 10.00 -15.45
CA GLU A 608 -2.12 10.53 -15.47
C GLU A 608 -2.26 11.70 -14.50
N ASN A 609 -2.41 12.91 -15.07
CA ASN A 609 -2.66 14.15 -14.35
C ASN A 609 -1.60 14.45 -13.26
N GLY A 610 -0.32 14.20 -13.55
CA GLY A 610 0.77 14.46 -12.61
C GLY A 610 0.97 13.37 -11.56
N SER A 611 0.23 12.26 -11.65
CA SER A 611 0.50 11.03 -10.90
C SER A 611 1.15 10.01 -11.83
N LEU A 612 2.33 9.52 -11.43
CA LEU A 612 3.02 8.44 -12.13
C LEU A 612 2.59 7.10 -11.55
N TYR A 613 2.12 6.22 -12.42
CA TYR A 613 1.76 4.85 -12.09
C TYR A 613 2.70 3.94 -12.87
N LYS A 614 3.37 3.01 -12.19
CA LYS A 614 3.84 1.80 -12.87
C LYS A 614 2.66 0.87 -13.01
N GLY A 615 2.34 0.42 -14.22
CA GLY A 615 1.27 -0.54 -14.43
C GLY A 615 0.11 -0.09 -15.29
N ALA A 616 -1.09 -0.20 -14.72
CA ALA A 616 -2.33 -0.19 -15.49
C ALA A 616 -3.41 0.64 -14.79
N THR A 617 -4.11 1.44 -15.60
CA THR A 617 -5.22 2.30 -15.16
C THR A 617 -6.48 1.92 -15.93
N SER A 618 -7.64 2.04 -15.27
CA SER A 618 -8.91 1.82 -15.98
C SER A 618 -9.26 3.03 -16.84
N SER A 619 -9.83 2.77 -18.01
CA SER A 619 -10.37 3.82 -18.89
C SER A 619 -11.81 4.22 -18.56
N ASN A 620 -12.43 3.51 -17.61
CA ASN A 620 -13.81 3.72 -17.15
C ASN A 620 -13.92 3.80 -15.63
N ASP A 621 -15.05 4.35 -15.15
CA ASP A 621 -15.35 4.55 -13.73
C ASP A 621 -15.36 3.24 -12.92
N ALA A 622 -14.82 3.29 -11.70
CA ALA A 622 -14.56 2.10 -10.89
C ALA A 622 -15.16 2.10 -9.48
N TYR A 623 -16.09 3.00 -9.17
CA TYR A 623 -16.56 3.25 -7.79
C TYR A 623 -17.23 2.09 -7.03
N CYS A 624 -17.70 1.03 -7.71
CA CYS A 624 -18.42 -0.09 -7.06
C CYS A 624 -17.53 -1.28 -6.64
N PHE A 625 -16.54 -1.06 -5.76
CA PHE A 625 -15.67 -2.12 -5.23
C PHE A 625 -16.17 -2.77 -3.92
N HIS A 626 -17.36 -2.45 -3.42
CA HIS A 626 -17.87 -3.06 -2.18
C HIS A 626 -18.69 -4.34 -2.38
N ASP A 627 -19.12 -4.72 -3.59
CA ASP A 627 -19.78 -6.02 -3.80
C ASP A 627 -19.46 -6.64 -5.15
N GLY A 628 -20.04 -6.13 -6.25
CA GLY A 628 -19.94 -6.77 -7.57
C GLY A 628 -18.51 -7.02 -8.02
N ARG A 629 -17.65 -6.00 -7.98
CA ARG A 629 -16.25 -6.12 -8.40
C ARG A 629 -15.41 -6.95 -7.43
N THR A 630 -15.67 -6.83 -6.12
CA THR A 630 -15.04 -7.69 -5.10
C THR A 630 -15.43 -9.16 -5.27
N ASN A 631 -16.66 -9.44 -5.68
CA ASN A 631 -17.13 -10.78 -6.01
C ASN A 631 -16.45 -11.30 -7.28
N ASN A 632 -16.33 -10.46 -8.31
CA ASN A 632 -15.64 -10.82 -9.56
C ASN A 632 -14.21 -11.29 -9.27
N ILE A 633 -13.39 -10.47 -8.61
CA ILE A 633 -12.01 -10.86 -8.26
C ILE A 633 -12.00 -12.14 -7.41
N SER A 634 -12.88 -12.26 -6.40
CA SER A 634 -12.93 -13.45 -5.56
C SER A 634 -13.24 -14.73 -6.34
N ASN A 635 -14.06 -14.63 -7.40
CA ASN A 635 -14.52 -15.77 -8.19
C ASN A 635 -13.60 -16.06 -9.38
N SER A 636 -12.88 -15.05 -9.88
CA SER A 636 -12.04 -15.15 -11.08
C SER A 636 -10.57 -15.43 -10.77
N VAL A 637 -10.11 -15.18 -9.55
CA VAL A 637 -8.69 -15.24 -9.15
C VAL A 637 -8.02 -16.57 -9.55
N ASP A 638 -8.62 -17.72 -9.25
CA ASP A 638 -8.02 -19.02 -9.63
C ASP A 638 -8.00 -19.23 -11.15
N LYS A 639 -9.08 -18.84 -11.84
CA LYS A 639 -9.15 -18.93 -13.31
C LYS A 639 -8.10 -18.04 -13.97
N LEU A 640 -7.97 -16.80 -13.52
CA LEU A 640 -6.99 -15.84 -14.01
C LEU A 640 -5.57 -16.40 -13.86
N VAL A 641 -5.24 -16.97 -12.70
CA VAL A 641 -3.91 -17.54 -12.45
C VAL A 641 -3.67 -18.77 -13.33
N ASN A 642 -4.64 -19.66 -13.47
CA ASN A 642 -4.51 -20.82 -14.34
C ASN A 642 -4.36 -20.39 -15.81
N ASP A 643 -5.16 -19.45 -16.29
CA ASP A 643 -5.08 -18.93 -17.67
C ASP A 643 -3.72 -18.26 -17.91
N PHE A 644 -3.23 -17.47 -16.96
CA PHE A 644 -1.92 -16.84 -17.03
C PHE A 644 -0.77 -17.87 -17.10
N ILE A 645 -0.78 -18.87 -16.21
CA ILE A 645 0.26 -19.91 -16.17
C ILE A 645 0.19 -20.84 -17.40
N ASN A 646 -1.01 -21.18 -17.85
CA ASN A 646 -1.20 -21.96 -19.08
C ASN A 646 -0.73 -21.16 -20.29
N GLY A 647 -1.01 -19.86 -20.37
CA GLY A 647 -0.50 -18.98 -21.41
C GLY A 647 1.03 -18.85 -21.42
N LEU A 648 1.68 -18.97 -20.26
CA LEU A 648 3.15 -19.04 -20.17
C LEU A 648 3.71 -20.39 -20.69
N LYS A 649 2.92 -21.47 -20.64
CA LYS A 649 3.33 -22.84 -20.98
C LYS A 649 2.94 -23.28 -22.39
N ASP A 650 1.91 -22.67 -22.97
CA ASP A 650 1.36 -23.03 -24.29
C ASP A 650 1.63 -21.94 -25.34
N PRO A 651 2.51 -22.18 -26.32
CA PRO A 651 2.81 -21.22 -27.36
C PRO A 651 1.72 -21.03 -28.43
N HIS A 652 0.61 -21.79 -28.41
CA HIS A 652 -0.33 -21.90 -29.54
C HIS A 652 -1.76 -21.36 -29.32
N THR A 653 -2.17 -20.98 -28.10
CA THR A 653 -3.55 -20.53 -27.80
C THR A 653 -3.75 -19.00 -27.86
N ALA A 654 -2.96 -18.32 -28.69
CA ALA A 654 -2.87 -16.86 -28.79
C ALA A 654 -4.12 -16.19 -29.43
N ALA A 655 -5.13 -15.92 -28.62
CA ALA A 655 -6.18 -14.97 -28.97
C ALA A 655 -6.37 -13.99 -27.80
N SER A 656 -6.08 -12.71 -28.05
CA SER A 656 -6.12 -11.55 -27.14
C SER A 656 -4.95 -11.41 -26.15
N THR A 657 -4.17 -10.33 -26.31
CA THR A 657 -3.17 -9.71 -25.40
C THR A 657 -1.97 -10.57 -24.93
N ILE A 658 -2.13 -11.89 -24.87
CA ILE A 658 -1.12 -12.94 -24.68
C ILE A 658 -0.20 -13.08 -25.92
N GLY A 659 -0.59 -12.50 -27.06
CA GLY A 659 0.26 -12.41 -28.26
C GLY A 659 1.59 -11.68 -28.03
N GLY A 660 1.64 -10.72 -27.10
CA GLY A 660 2.87 -10.05 -26.68
C GLY A 660 3.72 -10.89 -25.70
N LEU A 661 3.08 -11.74 -24.88
CA LEU A 661 3.76 -12.70 -23.99
C LEU A 661 4.60 -13.72 -24.79
N LEU A 662 4.19 -14.06 -26.01
CA LEU A 662 4.88 -15.01 -26.89
C LEU A 662 6.22 -14.49 -27.44
N LEU A 663 6.34 -13.18 -27.65
CA LEU A 663 7.61 -12.55 -28.01
C LEU A 663 8.64 -12.71 -26.88
N LEU A 664 8.20 -12.63 -25.63
CA LEU A 664 9.05 -12.77 -24.45
C LEU A 664 9.40 -14.24 -24.15
N GLY A 665 8.47 -15.18 -24.38
CA GLY A 665 8.73 -16.62 -24.35
C GLY A 665 9.82 -17.08 -25.34
N ALA A 666 9.93 -16.41 -26.49
CA ALA A 666 11.02 -16.62 -27.45
C ALA A 666 12.37 -16.07 -26.94
N CYS A 667 12.37 -14.99 -26.17
CA CYS A 667 13.56 -14.43 -25.52
C CYS A 667 14.11 -15.33 -24.39
N VAL A 668 13.26 -16.08 -23.68
CA VAL A 668 13.67 -17.01 -22.58
C VAL A 668 14.57 -18.14 -23.09
N ALA A 669 14.55 -18.44 -24.38
CA ALA A 669 15.28 -19.55 -24.97
C ALA A 669 16.69 -19.23 -25.51
N SER A 670 17.17 -17.97 -25.45
CA SER A 670 18.40 -17.55 -26.16
C SER A 670 19.63 -17.24 -25.29
N GLY A 671 19.53 -17.28 -23.96
CA GLY A 671 20.70 -17.24 -23.06
C GLY A 671 21.56 -15.94 -23.11
N PRO A 672 22.78 -15.95 -22.53
CA PRO A 672 23.65 -14.79 -22.27
C PRO A 672 23.93 -13.81 -23.40
N VAL A 673 23.85 -14.26 -24.66
CA VAL A 673 24.13 -13.42 -25.84
C VAL A 673 22.93 -12.49 -26.14
N GLY A 674 21.78 -12.70 -25.49
CA GLY A 674 20.52 -11.97 -25.68
C GLY A 674 20.53 -10.48 -25.34
N TRP A 675 21.48 -10.02 -24.50
CA TRP A 675 21.54 -8.64 -24.02
C TRP A 675 22.04 -7.65 -25.08
N GLY A 676 22.96 -8.10 -25.94
CA GLY A 676 23.36 -7.36 -27.14
C GLY A 676 22.37 -7.54 -28.32
N LEU A 677 21.49 -8.54 -28.28
CA LEU A 677 20.63 -8.94 -29.39
C LEU A 677 19.29 -8.20 -29.47
N LEU A 678 18.81 -7.52 -28.42
CA LEU A 678 17.55 -6.76 -28.52
C LEU A 678 17.75 -5.38 -29.16
N ALA A 679 18.85 -4.69 -28.86
CA ALA A 679 19.24 -3.45 -29.55
C ALA A 679 20.16 -3.71 -30.75
N GLY A 680 21.11 -4.63 -30.63
CA GLY A 680 22.05 -5.00 -31.70
C GLY A 680 21.54 -6.10 -32.62
N GLY A 681 20.64 -7.00 -32.21
CA GLY A 681 20.10 -8.05 -33.08
C GLY A 681 18.96 -7.56 -33.98
N ILE A 682 18.12 -6.62 -33.52
CA ILE A 682 17.20 -5.90 -34.41
C ILE A 682 17.99 -5.08 -35.45
N PHE A 683 19.10 -4.46 -35.04
CA PHE A 683 20.00 -3.69 -35.89
C PHE A 683 20.85 -4.57 -36.84
N LEU A 684 21.33 -5.74 -36.39
CA LEU A 684 22.08 -6.72 -37.20
C LEU A 684 21.18 -7.51 -38.14
N CYS A 685 19.94 -7.82 -37.76
CA CYS A 685 18.95 -8.36 -38.69
C CYS A 685 18.63 -7.34 -39.79
N ALA A 686 18.59 -6.05 -39.47
CA ALA A 686 18.36 -4.98 -40.45
C ALA A 686 19.57 -4.73 -41.36
N LEU A 687 20.79 -4.89 -40.85
CA LEU A 687 22.02 -4.84 -41.65
C LEU A 687 22.19 -6.10 -42.52
N GLY A 688 21.94 -7.29 -41.96
CA GLY A 688 22.13 -8.58 -42.64
C GLY A 688 21.06 -8.90 -43.69
N SER A 689 19.91 -8.26 -43.64
CA SER A 689 18.88 -8.32 -44.67
C SER A 689 19.01 -7.23 -45.73
N GLU A 690 20.03 -6.37 -45.63
CA GLU A 690 20.25 -5.19 -46.47
C GLU A 690 19.04 -4.24 -46.53
N VAL A 691 18.13 -4.31 -45.56
CA VAL A 691 16.87 -3.54 -45.59
C VAL A 691 17.10 -2.06 -45.36
N ILE A 692 18.23 -1.73 -44.73
CA ILE A 692 18.69 -0.35 -44.49
C ILE A 692 19.28 0.25 -45.78
N GLU A 693 19.93 -0.56 -46.61
CA GLU A 693 20.67 -0.10 -47.80
C GLU A 693 19.80 -0.14 -49.08
N HIS A 694 18.88 -1.10 -49.17
CA HIS A 694 17.99 -1.31 -50.33
C HIS A 694 16.51 -1.49 -49.90
N PRO A 695 15.89 -0.48 -49.27
CA PRO A 695 14.52 -0.58 -48.75
C PRO A 695 13.46 -0.70 -49.86
N GLU A 696 13.78 -0.39 -51.10
CA GLU A 696 12.93 -0.55 -52.28
C GLU A 696 12.79 -2.01 -52.73
N ASN A 697 13.69 -2.89 -52.31
CA ASN A 697 13.66 -4.31 -52.67
C ASN A 697 12.76 -5.08 -51.68
N PRO A 698 11.57 -5.54 -52.10
CA PRO A 698 10.63 -6.21 -51.21
C PRO A 698 11.14 -7.55 -50.67
N TYR A 699 12.16 -8.14 -51.30
CA TYR A 699 12.81 -9.36 -50.81
C TYR A 699 13.68 -9.11 -49.57
N ASN A 700 14.22 -7.90 -49.39
CA ASN A 700 15.07 -7.51 -48.24
C ASN A 700 14.24 -7.21 -46.99
N TRP A 701 13.03 -6.65 -47.16
CA TRP A 701 12.04 -6.55 -46.08
C TRP A 701 11.46 -7.91 -45.70
N LEU A 702 11.28 -8.79 -46.69
CA LEU A 702 10.93 -10.16 -46.44
C LEU A 702 12.03 -10.86 -45.64
N ASP A 703 13.30 -10.70 -46.01
CA ASP A 703 14.45 -11.32 -45.34
C ASP A 703 14.73 -10.74 -43.95
N PHE A 704 14.45 -9.44 -43.73
CA PHE A 704 14.49 -8.78 -42.42
C PHE A 704 13.43 -9.34 -41.47
N GLY A 705 12.18 -9.35 -41.95
CA GLY A 705 11.04 -9.91 -41.22
C GLY A 705 11.21 -11.40 -40.98
N THR A 706 11.70 -12.16 -41.97
CA THR A 706 12.04 -13.56 -41.78
C THR A 706 13.29 -13.75 -40.95
N SER A 707 14.24 -12.84 -40.82
CA SER A 707 15.35 -12.99 -39.87
C SER A 707 14.90 -12.74 -38.42
N LEU A 708 13.97 -11.80 -38.22
CA LEU A 708 13.25 -11.57 -36.97
C LEU A 708 12.35 -12.77 -36.57
N LEU A 709 11.75 -13.46 -37.55
CA LEU A 709 10.83 -14.60 -37.35
C LEU A 709 11.53 -15.98 -37.37
N LEU A 710 12.43 -16.22 -38.32
CA LEU A 710 13.25 -17.43 -38.52
C LEU A 710 14.42 -17.50 -37.56
N GLY A 711 14.70 -16.44 -36.79
CA GLY A 711 15.36 -16.58 -35.50
C GLY A 711 14.74 -17.70 -34.64
N ARG A 712 13.49 -18.14 -34.92
CA ARG A 712 13.09 -19.50 -34.54
C ARG A 712 11.96 -20.24 -35.28
N PHE A 713 11.03 -19.63 -36.04
CA PHE A 713 9.86 -20.40 -36.54
C PHE A 713 9.33 -19.97 -37.93
N GLY A 714 9.47 -20.86 -38.92
CA GLY A 714 8.89 -20.69 -40.27
C GLY A 714 7.38 -20.94 -40.31
N ALA A 715 6.55 -19.91 -40.05
CA ALA A 715 5.09 -20.00 -40.12
C ALA A 715 4.47 -18.91 -41.05
N PRO A 716 3.54 -19.26 -41.96
CA PRO A 716 2.99 -18.35 -42.99
C PRO A 716 2.14 -17.16 -42.50
N GLY A 717 1.69 -17.14 -41.25
CA GLY A 717 0.77 -16.13 -40.71
C GLY A 717 1.39 -14.76 -40.38
N ALA A 718 2.72 -14.68 -40.25
CA ALA A 718 3.41 -13.48 -39.77
C ALA A 718 3.51 -12.35 -40.82
N LYS A 719 3.36 -12.68 -42.11
CA LYS A 719 3.37 -11.69 -43.22
C LYS A 719 2.20 -10.71 -43.18
N ALA A 720 1.04 -11.10 -42.66
CA ALA A 720 -0.16 -10.27 -42.65
C ALA A 720 -0.14 -9.21 -41.53
N ALA A 721 0.58 -9.46 -40.43
CA ALA A 721 0.68 -8.57 -39.27
C ALA A 721 1.73 -7.45 -39.45
N ALA A 722 2.69 -7.60 -40.36
CA ALA A 722 3.80 -6.66 -40.54
C ALA A 722 3.48 -5.44 -41.44
N GLY A 723 2.36 -5.44 -42.17
CA GLY A 723 2.02 -4.42 -43.16
C GLY A 723 1.90 -2.96 -42.63
N PRO A 724 1.34 -2.72 -41.43
CA PRO A 724 1.26 -1.38 -40.84
C PRO A 724 2.59 -0.87 -40.25
N ILE A 725 3.42 -1.78 -39.72
CA ILE A 725 4.72 -1.50 -39.06
C ILE A 725 5.73 -0.94 -40.06
N ILE A 726 5.79 -1.55 -41.25
CA ILE A 726 6.73 -1.20 -42.33
C ILE A 726 6.52 0.24 -42.85
N LYS A 727 5.31 0.83 -42.68
CA LYS A 727 5.00 2.19 -43.15
C LYS A 727 5.43 3.31 -42.20
N ASN A 728 5.75 3.01 -40.94
CA ASN A 728 6.01 4.03 -39.90
C ASN A 728 7.35 3.85 -39.15
N VAL A 729 8.27 3.04 -39.69
CA VAL A 729 9.68 3.08 -39.28
C VAL A 729 10.25 4.43 -39.73
N GLY A 730 10.07 5.44 -38.90
CA GLY A 730 10.36 6.85 -39.19
C GLY A 730 11.43 7.42 -38.26
N LYS A 731 12.67 7.46 -38.75
CA LYS A 731 13.59 8.61 -38.64
C LYS A 731 13.60 9.41 -37.31
N LYS A 732 14.18 8.87 -36.22
CA LYS A 732 15.00 9.63 -35.23
C LYS A 732 15.46 8.72 -34.08
N LEU A 733 16.75 8.39 -34.07
CA LEU A 733 17.45 7.92 -32.87
C LEU A 733 18.09 9.15 -32.23
N ALA A 734 17.78 9.44 -30.96
CA ALA A 734 18.44 10.50 -30.20
C ALA A 734 19.40 9.88 -29.19
N VAL A 735 20.69 10.20 -29.32
CA VAL A 735 21.77 9.75 -28.40
C VAL A 735 22.22 10.98 -27.63
N SER A 736 22.13 10.95 -26.30
CA SER A 736 22.56 12.04 -25.41
C SER A 736 23.82 11.65 -24.66
N ASN A 737 24.90 12.41 -24.85
CA ASN A 737 26.20 12.21 -24.18
C ASN A 737 26.43 13.21 -23.02
N VAL A 738 25.38 13.93 -22.62
CA VAL A 738 25.38 14.90 -21.52
C VAL A 738 24.35 14.41 -20.51
N PRO A 739 24.60 14.50 -19.19
CA PRO A 739 23.58 14.22 -18.19
C PRO A 739 22.37 15.07 -18.55
N ILE A 740 21.18 14.48 -18.65
CA ILE A 740 19.95 15.26 -18.85
C ILE A 740 19.60 15.93 -17.51
N LYS A 741 20.47 16.82 -17.05
CA LYS A 741 20.22 17.81 -16.02
C LYS A 741 20.18 19.17 -16.71
N GLY A 742 18.96 19.61 -17.02
CA GLY A 742 18.63 21.03 -17.02
C GLY A 742 18.81 21.83 -18.31
N THR A 743 19.07 21.23 -19.48
CA THR A 743 19.21 22.02 -20.72
C THR A 743 18.53 21.40 -21.94
N LEU A 744 17.20 21.26 -21.84
CA LEU A 744 16.28 21.39 -22.97
C LEU A 744 15.32 22.53 -22.58
N ASN A 745 15.38 23.67 -23.28
CA ASN A 745 14.48 24.81 -23.03
C ASN A 745 13.40 24.85 -24.13
N PRO A 746 12.21 25.43 -23.91
CA PRO A 746 11.17 25.05 -22.96
C PRO A 746 9.80 25.00 -23.69
N ALA A 747 9.49 23.90 -24.37
CA ALA A 747 8.14 23.72 -24.93
C ALA A 747 7.48 22.37 -24.63
N ARG A 748 8.22 21.32 -24.22
CA ARG A 748 7.59 20.00 -24.00
C ARG A 748 8.11 19.08 -22.89
N ILE A 749 9.26 19.33 -22.26
CA ILE A 749 9.79 18.39 -21.27
C ILE A 749 10.36 19.17 -20.09
N VAL A 750 9.54 19.44 -19.08
CA VAL A 750 10.01 20.06 -17.83
C VAL A 750 9.19 19.53 -16.66
N THR A 751 9.53 18.34 -16.17
CA THR A 751 9.68 18.03 -14.72
C THR A 751 10.48 16.73 -14.58
N THR A 752 11.53 16.72 -13.76
CA THR A 752 12.15 15.48 -13.28
C THR A 752 11.40 15.06 -12.02
N MET A 753 10.60 13.99 -12.10
CA MET A 753 9.92 13.42 -10.95
C MET A 753 10.69 12.19 -10.43
N LYS A 754 10.65 11.94 -9.13
CA LYS A 754 11.21 10.70 -8.55
C LYS A 754 10.14 9.62 -8.51
N PHE A 755 10.41 8.50 -9.19
CA PHE A 755 9.62 7.28 -9.13
C PHE A 755 10.39 6.21 -8.35
N GLY A 756 10.02 5.98 -7.09
CA GLY A 756 10.81 5.16 -6.17
C GLY A 756 12.24 5.72 -5.99
N ASN A 757 13.25 4.94 -6.37
CA ASN A 757 14.67 5.35 -6.36
C ASN A 757 15.14 5.96 -7.70
N TYR A 758 14.26 6.04 -8.71
CA TYR A 758 14.62 6.42 -10.07
C TYR A 758 14.13 7.83 -10.38
N GLU A 759 14.98 8.65 -11.02
CA GLU A 759 14.55 9.92 -11.62
C GLU A 759 13.96 9.64 -13.01
N VAL A 760 12.77 10.19 -13.27
CA VAL A 760 11.97 10.00 -14.49
C VAL A 760 11.66 11.37 -15.09
N MET A 761 11.82 11.49 -16.41
CA MET A 761 11.40 12.67 -17.17
C MET A 761 9.92 12.53 -17.53
N THR A 762 9.11 13.50 -17.15
CA THR A 762 7.68 13.51 -17.51
C THR A 762 7.37 14.64 -18.49
N SER A 763 6.39 14.41 -19.37
CA SER A 763 5.73 15.47 -20.13
C SER A 763 4.65 16.05 -19.23
N ASN A 764 4.80 17.30 -18.83
CA ASN A 764 3.71 17.96 -18.12
C ASN A 764 2.65 18.38 -19.16
N GLN A 765 1.43 17.82 -19.07
CA GLN A 765 0.24 18.62 -19.32
C GLN A 765 0.05 19.62 -18.16
N ARG A 766 1.02 20.51 -18.00
CA ARG A 766 0.78 21.81 -17.39
C ARG A 766 1.08 22.81 -18.48
N ILE A 767 0.10 23.67 -18.70
CA ILE A 767 0.17 24.84 -19.57
C ILE A 767 1.45 25.60 -19.20
N VAL A 768 2.49 25.40 -19.99
CA VAL A 768 3.65 26.26 -20.08
C VAL A 768 3.65 26.69 -21.53
N ARG A 769 2.92 27.77 -21.83
CA ARG A 769 3.12 28.50 -23.07
C ARG A 769 4.44 29.24 -22.91
N GLY A 770 5.39 28.89 -23.78
CA GLY A 770 6.63 29.64 -23.94
C GLY A 770 6.40 30.72 -24.98
N ALA A 771 6.70 31.94 -24.60
CA ALA A 771 6.78 33.12 -25.44
C ALA A 771 7.54 32.84 -26.75
N LEU A 772 6.90 33.14 -27.88
CA LEU A 772 7.45 33.85 -29.05
C LEU A 772 6.48 33.70 -30.22
N GLY A 773 6.06 34.83 -30.79
CA GLY A 773 5.24 34.86 -31.98
C GLY A 773 5.94 34.27 -33.20
N ARG A 774 5.10 33.73 -34.10
CA ARG A 774 5.33 33.20 -35.46
C ARG A 774 5.40 31.67 -35.56
N THR A 775 4.74 31.18 -36.61
CA THR A 775 4.29 29.81 -36.88
C THR A 775 5.40 28.74 -36.87
N GLU A 776 5.09 27.62 -36.20
CA GLU A 776 6.00 26.59 -35.69
C GLU A 776 6.65 25.63 -36.71
N THR A 777 6.37 25.73 -38.01
CA THR A 777 6.78 24.66 -38.95
C THR A 777 8.18 24.85 -39.55
N GLU A 778 8.71 26.08 -39.63
CA GLU A 778 9.97 26.36 -40.36
C GLU A 778 11.22 26.53 -39.48
N GLN A 779 11.09 26.73 -38.16
CA GLN A 779 12.25 26.93 -37.26
C GLN A 779 12.83 25.64 -36.66
N VAL A 780 12.06 24.55 -36.60
CA VAL A 780 12.47 23.25 -36.03
C VAL A 780 13.59 22.60 -36.85
N LEU A 781 13.69 22.88 -38.15
CA LEU A 781 14.69 22.30 -39.04
C LEU A 781 16.06 23.00 -39.01
N THR A 782 16.11 24.28 -38.64
CA THR A 782 17.33 25.09 -38.68
C THR A 782 18.06 25.05 -37.33
N PHE A 783 17.34 25.14 -36.22
CA PHE A 783 17.93 25.12 -34.87
C PHE A 783 18.52 23.74 -34.50
N SER A 784 17.89 22.68 -34.99
CA SER A 784 18.39 21.31 -34.82
C SER A 784 19.76 21.10 -35.49
N LYS A 785 20.06 21.80 -36.59
CA LYS A 785 21.32 21.62 -37.34
C LYS A 785 22.50 22.37 -36.71
N ASP A 786 22.26 23.52 -36.11
CA ASP A 786 23.32 24.33 -35.49
C ASP A 786 23.67 23.82 -34.07
N TYR A 787 22.69 23.33 -33.30
CA TYR A 787 22.93 22.69 -32.00
C TYR A 787 23.69 21.35 -32.10
N LEU A 788 23.45 20.57 -33.17
CA LEU A 788 24.19 19.33 -33.44
C LEU A 788 25.67 19.57 -33.79
N LYS A 789 26.03 20.77 -34.31
CA LYS A 789 27.43 21.13 -34.60
C LYS A 789 28.20 21.59 -33.36
N GLU A 790 27.54 22.21 -32.39
CA GLU A 790 28.19 22.76 -31.19
C GLU A 790 28.32 21.74 -30.03
N THR A 791 27.53 20.67 -30.03
CA THR A 791 27.50 19.64 -28.96
C THR A 791 28.36 18.40 -29.24
N GLY A 792 29.05 18.34 -30.39
CA GLY A 792 29.88 17.19 -30.74
C GLY A 792 29.09 15.91 -31.09
N ILE A 793 27.76 15.99 -31.26
CA ILE A 793 26.92 14.89 -31.74
C ILE A 793 27.19 14.70 -33.24
N SER A 794 27.96 13.69 -33.61
CA SER A 794 28.21 13.36 -35.01
C SER A 794 27.01 12.64 -35.64
N VAL A 795 26.34 13.29 -36.58
CA VAL A 795 25.47 12.61 -37.56
C VAL A 795 26.34 11.66 -38.38
N ILE A 796 26.01 10.37 -38.42
CA ILE A 796 26.59 9.46 -39.42
C ILE A 796 26.14 9.96 -40.79
N LYS A 797 27.10 10.40 -41.62
CA LYS A 797 26.90 11.06 -42.91
C LYS A 797 25.93 10.30 -43.83
N ASP A 798 25.08 11.07 -44.51
CA ASP A 798 24.38 10.66 -45.75
C ASP A 798 25.40 10.04 -46.74
N GLN A 799 25.22 8.77 -47.06
CA GLN A 799 25.86 8.14 -48.22
C GLN A 799 24.90 8.26 -49.41
N THR A 800 24.94 9.39 -50.12
CA THR A 800 24.38 9.47 -51.47
C THR A 800 25.33 8.76 -52.46
N PRO A 801 24.87 7.78 -53.26
CA PRO A 801 25.69 7.24 -54.33
C PRO A 801 25.84 8.28 -55.46
N PRO A 802 26.98 8.28 -56.19
CA PRO A 802 27.21 9.21 -57.29
C PRO A 802 26.25 8.88 -58.45
N LEU A 803 25.67 9.92 -59.04
CA LEU A 803 24.85 9.82 -60.26
C LEU A 803 25.68 9.23 -61.42
N PRO A 804 25.15 8.28 -62.22
CA PRO A 804 25.83 7.85 -63.42
C PRO A 804 25.80 8.96 -64.47
N THR A 805 26.95 9.17 -65.12
CA THR A 805 27.17 10.09 -66.26
C THR A 805 26.40 9.69 -67.51
#